data_AF-A0A8H6J9I1-F1
#
_entry.id   AF-A0A8H6J9I1-F1
#
_cell.length_a   1.000
_cell.length_b   1.000
_cell.length_c   1.000
_cell.angle_alpha   90.00
_cell.angle_beta   90.00
_cell.angle_gamma   90.00
#
_symmetry.space_group_name_H-M   'P 1'
#
loop_
_entity.id
_entity.type
_entity.pdbx_description
1 polymer ?
#
loop_
_entity_poly.entity_id
_entity_poly.type
_entity_poly.pdbx_seq_one_letter_code
_entity_poly.pdbx_strand_id
1 'polypeptide(L)'
;MCRYMVASIKDWPALVSNLFDHVNPGGWAEFQDINVDHYSEDGSLTDDNPFHKWAAAFNKATEIIGCEACPGRKLHGWVQDAGFKNIVHTRFKMPLGPWPKDPRLKDIGMHNLVQMLDGIEGFTLRTFCGVLGWSKEDALAHVAEVRRELKSGNFHSMFDFHVVYGQKPESESWATPNTTPEPNPPNCSPETKPPEMDTSSGPSSSFSAAHYFPARRRVWQACTNCRARKTRCDAAKPKCSLCMSQNVECVYRDSNQPRIEQNTRILLERIQMLEDRLFSSPVFASPQQQQQQQAVVSTPSPQATRQQQPATPGSGTQLESSQQDATGHDNDGQIPIPLSHTANANHVFEWPIVRQLLSETEPAALPPRPAMPGGVRSTEATDIFFRETPDQNRTSSRPPESWRLFRDRGLPVSVDAADRYREVVHEYFAEVNAFFPLLSLDDVMATLDEVVRRERTASEEDEVPVVGPARYCLLLLVLCLGCFVCMGEYRISLDEVAGRDGGQHAQSLGSGFFRECPGIDGRLWDKARLLLGFISSETTLEAAQCTMLAGLYMGANGRVADSFHWAHATAVKCEALARRAVISTDGTDRFSDAFRRLFWVSLIYEGDFVSEISITLPSGITRYEDVVPYPAPETPKHRQEHAAAFSSSSEQATTPTATSFYRTEELVAFQVSTNAAIRRFLNRVNSVVYDSKDQFRMTRANYANWLLRITEDLWSYHGALYRNLPDFLLTSQPRRRPGDQDNSVGGGSPATPGIIRLEELGNNPWNVLRLKGRYYAGQYIIHRPFLEYVLLNVAHFETHPCKEAILDRCRMCLEGCRGFIDVFDIDPANSVTCLFAGGMVTFTMVIILRVATMCPVFRDILPADVEKAMFVGTRNLRRFSISVKEFEWHLGVLERLEASCKNRMAM
;
A
#
# COMPACT_ATOMS: atom_id res chain seq x y z
N MET A 1 -13.98 -16.59 -20.04
CA MET A 1 -13.16 -15.59 -20.76
C MET A 1 -11.69 -15.91 -20.49
N CYS A 2 -10.85 -15.90 -21.52
CA CYS A 2 -9.39 -16.05 -21.44
C CYS A 2 -8.74 -14.79 -22.04
N ARG A 3 -7.67 -14.24 -21.44
CA ARG A 3 -7.05 -12.99 -21.90
C ARG A 3 -5.55 -12.93 -21.57
N TYR A 4 -4.73 -12.44 -22.50
CA TYR A 4 -3.28 -12.19 -22.32
C TYR A 4 -2.50 -13.41 -21.75
N MET A 5 -2.67 -14.57 -22.37
CA MET A 5 -2.01 -15.83 -22.01
C MET A 5 -0.91 -16.24 -23.01
N VAL A 6 -0.56 -15.37 -23.96
CA VAL A 6 0.65 -15.47 -24.80
C VAL A 6 1.89 -15.88 -23.99
N ALA A 7 2.73 -16.73 -24.58
CA ALA A 7 3.92 -17.35 -23.98
C ALA A 7 3.71 -18.16 -22.69
N SER A 8 2.49 -18.22 -22.15
CA SER A 8 2.18 -18.75 -20.82
C SER A 8 1.49 -20.12 -20.86
N ILE A 9 0.93 -20.51 -22.01
CA ILE A 9 0.24 -21.79 -22.22
C ILE A 9 1.03 -22.67 -23.19
N LYS A 10 1.19 -23.94 -22.82
CA LYS A 10 1.86 -24.97 -23.63
C LYS A 10 0.91 -25.65 -24.62
N ASP A 11 -0.25 -26.09 -24.13
CA ASP A 11 -1.26 -26.78 -24.92
C ASP A 11 -2.54 -25.93 -24.97
N TRP A 12 -2.60 -25.08 -26.00
CA TRP A 12 -3.77 -24.26 -26.29
C TRP A 12 -4.98 -25.08 -26.74
N PRO A 13 -4.87 -26.08 -27.65
CA PRO A 13 -5.97 -26.99 -27.96
C PRO A 13 -6.61 -27.63 -26.72
N ALA A 14 -5.80 -28.14 -25.78
CA ALA A 14 -6.32 -28.70 -24.53
C ALA A 14 -7.01 -27.63 -23.66
N LEU A 15 -6.49 -26.41 -23.56
CA LEU A 15 -7.15 -25.31 -22.84
C LEU A 15 -8.52 -24.97 -23.46
N VAL A 16 -8.61 -24.90 -24.80
CA VAL A 16 -9.85 -24.58 -25.51
C VAL A 16 -10.86 -25.73 -25.41
N SER A 17 -10.42 -26.99 -25.50
CA SER A 17 -11.27 -28.18 -25.27
C SER A 17 -11.82 -28.21 -23.84
N ASN A 18 -10.97 -28.00 -22.83
CA ASN A 18 -11.41 -27.94 -21.43
C ASN A 18 -12.45 -26.83 -21.22
N LEU A 19 -12.29 -25.67 -21.87
CA LEU A 19 -13.29 -24.59 -21.85
C LEU A 19 -14.58 -24.97 -22.58
N PHE A 20 -14.50 -25.69 -23.70
CA PHE A 20 -15.69 -26.23 -24.38
C PHE A 20 -16.46 -27.18 -23.45
N ASP A 21 -15.78 -28.13 -22.80
CA ASP A 21 -16.41 -29.12 -21.93
C ASP A 21 -17.17 -28.46 -20.76
N HIS A 22 -16.56 -27.47 -20.10
CA HIS A 22 -17.09 -26.83 -18.90
C HIS A 22 -18.06 -25.66 -19.15
N VAL A 23 -18.19 -25.17 -20.38
CA VAL A 23 -19.24 -24.20 -20.75
C VAL A 23 -20.60 -24.92 -20.86
N ASN A 24 -21.68 -24.28 -20.40
CA ASN A 24 -23.05 -24.81 -20.54
C ASN A 24 -23.47 -24.87 -22.03
N PRO A 25 -24.35 -25.80 -22.45
CA PRO A 25 -24.95 -25.77 -23.78
C PRO A 25 -25.58 -24.40 -24.07
N GLY A 26 -25.38 -23.86 -25.28
CA GLY A 26 -25.78 -22.50 -25.66
C GLY A 26 -24.94 -21.37 -25.04
N GLY A 27 -24.01 -21.66 -24.13
CA GLY A 27 -23.13 -20.68 -23.49
C GLY A 27 -21.96 -20.23 -24.37
N TRP A 28 -21.39 -19.07 -24.08
CA TRP A 28 -20.32 -18.46 -24.89
C TRP A 28 -18.94 -18.53 -24.22
N ALA A 29 -17.91 -18.81 -25.01
CA ALA A 29 -16.50 -18.66 -24.63
C ALA A 29 -15.87 -17.50 -25.43
N GLU A 30 -15.01 -16.72 -24.78
CA GLU A 30 -14.27 -15.61 -25.38
C GLU A 30 -12.79 -15.67 -24.99
N PHE A 31 -11.94 -15.37 -25.97
CA PHE A 31 -10.49 -15.40 -25.95
C PHE A 31 -9.95 -14.07 -26.49
N GLN A 32 -9.07 -13.40 -25.75
CA GLN A 32 -8.50 -12.11 -26.13
C GLN A 32 -6.97 -12.11 -26.00
N ASP A 33 -6.24 -12.21 -27.11
CA ASP A 33 -4.78 -12.34 -27.06
C ASP A 33 -4.02 -11.71 -28.23
N ILE A 34 -2.71 -11.59 -28.06
CA ILE A 34 -1.81 -10.94 -29.01
C ILE A 34 -0.93 -11.95 -29.76
N ASN A 35 0.01 -11.45 -30.53
CA ASN A 35 1.18 -12.17 -31.00
C ASN A 35 2.42 -11.37 -30.56
N VAL A 36 3.54 -12.03 -30.28
CA VAL A 36 4.82 -11.35 -30.00
C VAL A 36 5.36 -10.64 -31.25
N ASP A 37 4.98 -11.09 -32.45
CA ASP A 37 5.35 -10.48 -33.73
C ASP A 37 4.82 -9.04 -33.87
N HIS A 38 5.73 -8.06 -33.77
CA HIS A 38 5.46 -6.65 -34.03
C HIS A 38 5.83 -6.28 -35.46
N TYR A 39 5.11 -5.33 -36.05
CA TYR A 39 5.33 -4.84 -37.41
C TYR A 39 5.16 -3.31 -37.47
N SER A 40 5.49 -2.68 -38.61
CA SER A 40 5.05 -1.33 -38.93
C SER A 40 4.52 -1.27 -40.37
N GLU A 41 3.59 -0.36 -40.65
CA GLU A 41 2.97 -0.23 -41.99
C GLU A 41 3.78 0.65 -42.95
N ASP A 42 4.76 1.37 -42.43
CA ASP A 42 5.64 2.28 -43.16
C ASP A 42 7.08 1.74 -43.36
N GLY A 43 7.39 0.56 -42.81
CA GLY A 43 8.73 -0.04 -42.85
C GLY A 43 9.75 0.55 -41.86
N SER A 44 9.33 1.41 -40.92
CA SER A 44 10.21 1.96 -39.87
C SER A 44 10.66 0.95 -38.81
N LEU A 45 9.98 -0.20 -38.66
CA LEU A 45 10.46 -1.36 -37.91
C LEU A 45 11.03 -2.40 -38.89
N THR A 46 12.28 -2.79 -38.70
CA THR A 46 13.06 -3.68 -39.56
C THR A 46 13.76 -4.76 -38.76
N ASP A 47 14.30 -5.78 -39.43
CA ASP A 47 15.11 -6.85 -38.81
C ASP A 47 16.31 -6.33 -38.02
N ASP A 48 16.82 -5.13 -38.35
CA ASP A 48 17.99 -4.57 -37.69
C ASP A 48 17.69 -3.85 -36.36
N ASN A 49 16.42 -3.51 -36.10
CA ASN A 49 16.01 -2.82 -34.87
C ASN A 49 16.18 -3.73 -33.64
N PRO A 50 16.87 -3.27 -32.56
CA PRO A 50 16.99 -4.00 -31.30
C PRO A 50 15.69 -4.58 -30.76
N PHE A 51 14.55 -3.88 -30.87
CA PHE A 51 13.24 -4.36 -30.45
C PHE A 51 12.75 -5.57 -31.28
N HIS A 52 13.02 -5.59 -32.58
CA HIS A 52 12.69 -6.75 -33.43
C HIS A 52 13.60 -7.94 -33.13
N LYS A 53 14.90 -7.69 -32.96
CA LYS A 53 15.89 -8.70 -32.52
C LYS A 53 15.51 -9.31 -31.16
N TRP A 54 15.01 -8.50 -30.23
CA TRP A 54 14.47 -8.96 -28.96
C TRP A 54 13.23 -9.85 -29.13
N ALA A 55 12.25 -9.44 -29.94
CA ALA A 55 11.03 -10.21 -30.17
C ALA A 55 11.32 -11.58 -30.82
N ALA A 56 12.22 -11.61 -31.81
CA ALA A 56 12.67 -12.85 -32.45
C ALA A 56 13.40 -13.79 -31.46
N ALA A 57 14.22 -13.24 -30.55
CA ALA A 57 14.86 -14.03 -29.50
C ALA A 57 13.84 -14.57 -28.47
N PHE A 58 12.85 -13.77 -28.07
CA PHE A 58 11.79 -14.22 -27.16
C PHE A 58 10.90 -15.32 -27.78
N ASN A 59 10.53 -15.19 -29.06
CA ASN A 59 9.86 -16.23 -29.84
C ASN A 59 10.65 -17.55 -29.83
N LYS A 60 11.96 -17.50 -30.10
CA LYS A 60 12.83 -18.68 -30.06
C LYS A 60 12.93 -19.31 -28.66
N ALA A 61 12.96 -18.50 -27.60
CA ALA A 61 13.02 -19.01 -26.24
C ALA A 61 11.73 -19.71 -25.81
N THR A 62 10.57 -19.17 -26.20
CA THR A 62 9.25 -19.73 -25.90
C THR A 62 8.96 -21.00 -26.70
N GLU A 63 9.38 -21.07 -27.96
CA GLU A 63 9.40 -22.29 -28.78
C GLU A 63 10.17 -23.43 -28.09
N ILE A 64 11.38 -23.16 -27.57
CA ILE A 64 12.20 -24.15 -26.85
C ILE A 64 11.53 -24.63 -25.54
N ILE A 65 10.75 -23.77 -24.87
CA ILE A 65 9.98 -24.15 -23.67
C ILE A 65 8.74 -24.99 -24.04
N GLY A 66 8.30 -24.93 -25.30
CA GLY A 66 7.02 -25.48 -25.76
C GLY A 66 5.83 -24.61 -25.36
N CYS A 67 5.98 -23.28 -25.37
CA CYS A 67 4.91 -22.30 -25.16
C CYS A 67 4.63 -21.52 -26.45
N GLU A 68 3.36 -21.23 -26.74
CA GLU A 68 2.98 -20.48 -27.93
C GLU A 68 3.21 -18.96 -27.77
N ALA A 69 3.98 -18.35 -28.67
CA ALA A 69 4.21 -16.90 -28.71
C ALA A 69 3.23 -16.13 -29.63
N CYS A 70 2.54 -16.80 -30.56
CA CYS A 70 1.61 -16.16 -31.49
C CYS A 70 0.21 -16.82 -31.49
N PRO A 71 -0.47 -16.88 -30.32
CA PRO A 71 -1.77 -17.54 -30.20
C PRO A 71 -2.88 -16.78 -30.93
N GLY A 72 -2.84 -15.44 -30.99
CA GLY A 72 -3.94 -14.62 -31.52
C GLY A 72 -4.39 -14.98 -32.94
N ARG A 73 -3.44 -15.38 -33.80
CA ARG A 73 -3.71 -15.87 -35.17
C ARG A 73 -4.29 -17.30 -35.21
N LYS A 74 -4.05 -18.11 -34.19
CA LYS A 74 -4.42 -19.53 -34.10
C LYS A 74 -5.73 -19.78 -33.34
N LEU A 75 -6.13 -18.86 -32.46
CA LEU A 75 -7.35 -18.93 -31.65
C LEU A 75 -8.62 -19.34 -32.41
N HIS A 76 -8.88 -18.77 -33.59
CA HIS A 76 -10.08 -19.14 -34.39
C HIS A 76 -10.07 -20.63 -34.77
N GLY A 77 -8.92 -21.16 -35.19
CA GLY A 77 -8.76 -22.58 -35.51
C GLY A 77 -9.09 -23.44 -34.31
N TRP A 78 -8.43 -23.22 -33.17
CA TRP A 78 -8.67 -24.02 -31.96
C TRP A 78 -10.10 -23.95 -31.42
N VAL A 79 -10.75 -22.79 -31.51
CA VAL A 79 -12.16 -22.62 -31.12
C VAL A 79 -13.09 -23.36 -32.09
N GLN A 80 -12.77 -23.41 -33.38
CA GLN A 80 -13.48 -24.20 -34.38
C GLN A 80 -13.26 -25.71 -34.19
N ASP A 81 -12.01 -26.13 -33.99
CA ASP A 81 -11.60 -27.53 -33.80
C ASP A 81 -12.21 -28.14 -32.52
N ALA A 82 -12.39 -27.33 -31.46
CA ALA A 82 -13.06 -27.73 -30.22
C ALA A 82 -14.60 -27.82 -30.34
N GLY A 83 -15.19 -27.48 -31.50
CA GLY A 83 -16.62 -27.67 -31.77
C GLY A 83 -17.55 -26.53 -31.37
N PHE A 84 -17.04 -25.32 -31.09
CA PHE A 84 -17.89 -24.14 -30.93
C PHE A 84 -18.58 -23.78 -32.28
N LYS A 85 -19.84 -23.33 -32.21
CA LYS A 85 -20.60 -22.73 -33.31
C LYS A 85 -20.57 -21.19 -33.19
N ASN A 86 -21.12 -20.48 -34.17
CA ASN A 86 -21.31 -19.02 -34.15
C ASN A 86 -20.02 -18.22 -33.85
N ILE A 87 -18.89 -18.68 -34.38
CA ILE A 87 -17.57 -18.11 -34.09
C ILE A 87 -17.39 -16.76 -34.79
N VAL A 88 -16.88 -15.78 -34.05
CA VAL A 88 -16.48 -14.45 -34.56
C VAL A 88 -15.02 -14.21 -34.20
N HIS A 89 -14.23 -13.72 -35.16
CA HIS A 89 -12.85 -13.29 -34.95
C HIS A 89 -12.66 -11.84 -35.41
N THR A 90 -12.46 -10.95 -34.44
CA THR A 90 -12.17 -9.53 -34.69
C THR A 90 -10.71 -9.26 -34.40
N ARG A 91 -10.01 -8.58 -35.31
CA ARG A 91 -8.60 -8.20 -35.20
C ARG A 91 -8.46 -6.69 -35.12
N PHE A 92 -7.81 -6.20 -34.07
CA PHE A 92 -7.57 -4.79 -33.81
C PHE A 92 -6.06 -4.51 -33.93
N LYS A 93 -5.68 -3.53 -34.75
CA LYS A 93 -4.28 -3.07 -34.81
C LYS A 93 -4.01 -2.15 -33.62
N MET A 94 -3.06 -2.53 -32.78
CA MET A 94 -2.70 -1.79 -31.57
C MET A 94 -1.32 -1.16 -31.72
N PRO A 95 -1.21 0.18 -31.63
CA PRO A 95 0.08 0.86 -31.73
C PRO A 95 0.95 0.60 -30.50
N LEU A 96 2.26 0.64 -30.68
CA LEU A 96 3.26 0.70 -29.61
C LEU A 96 3.98 2.06 -29.70
N GLY A 97 3.68 2.95 -28.77
CA GLY A 97 4.18 4.32 -28.74
C GLY A 97 3.16 5.39 -29.18
N PRO A 98 3.38 6.67 -28.80
CA PRO A 98 2.43 7.77 -28.99
C PRO A 98 2.54 8.45 -30.38
N TRP A 99 2.84 7.67 -31.41
CA TRP A 99 2.97 8.13 -32.80
C TRP A 99 1.65 8.28 -33.60
N PRO A 100 0.51 7.62 -33.27
CA PRO A 100 -0.74 7.82 -34.01
C PRO A 100 -1.25 9.26 -33.96
N LYS A 101 -1.86 9.72 -35.06
CA LYS A 101 -2.53 11.03 -35.14
C LYS A 101 -3.90 11.05 -34.45
N ASP A 102 -4.57 9.90 -34.39
CA ASP A 102 -5.83 9.76 -33.65
C ASP A 102 -5.56 9.80 -32.13
N PRO A 103 -6.23 10.68 -31.35
CA PRO A 103 -5.95 10.82 -29.92
C PRO A 103 -6.14 9.53 -29.11
N ARG A 104 -7.16 8.72 -29.42
CA ARG A 104 -7.46 7.49 -28.70
C ARG A 104 -6.41 6.41 -28.98
N LEU A 105 -5.99 6.24 -30.24
CA LEU A 105 -4.90 5.34 -30.60
C LEU A 105 -3.56 5.83 -30.03
N LYS A 106 -3.34 7.14 -29.95
CA LYS A 106 -2.15 7.73 -29.31
C LYS A 106 -2.09 7.40 -27.82
N ASP A 107 -3.19 7.54 -27.10
CA ASP A 107 -3.28 7.19 -25.68
C ASP A 107 -3.11 5.68 -25.47
N ILE A 108 -3.73 4.82 -26.28
CA ILE A 108 -3.53 3.37 -26.26
C ILE A 108 -2.05 3.02 -26.50
N GLY A 109 -1.43 3.64 -27.50
CA GLY A 109 -0.02 3.45 -27.83
C GLY A 109 0.93 3.88 -26.71
N MET A 110 0.58 4.94 -25.96
CA MET A 110 1.32 5.35 -24.77
C MET A 110 1.21 4.30 -23.65
N HIS A 111 0.03 3.74 -23.40
CA HIS A 111 -0.16 2.70 -22.38
C HIS A 111 0.62 1.42 -22.74
N ASN A 112 0.57 0.99 -24.00
CA ASN A 112 1.33 -0.16 -24.50
C ASN A 112 2.85 0.08 -24.37
N LEU A 113 3.32 1.30 -24.65
CA LEU A 113 4.73 1.66 -24.50
C LEU A 113 5.19 1.61 -23.04
N VAL A 114 4.40 2.12 -22.09
CA VAL A 114 4.70 2.03 -20.65
C VAL A 114 4.74 0.57 -20.20
N GLN A 115 3.71 -0.22 -20.53
CA GLN A 115 3.64 -1.64 -20.22
C GLN A 115 4.88 -2.40 -20.71
N MET A 116 5.33 -2.12 -21.94
CA MET A 116 6.51 -2.79 -22.50
C MET A 116 7.80 -2.32 -21.82
N LEU A 117 7.99 -1.01 -21.60
CA LEU A 117 9.21 -0.48 -20.97
C LEU A 117 9.44 -1.00 -19.55
N ASP A 118 8.37 -1.19 -18.79
CA ASP A 118 8.41 -1.72 -17.43
C ASP A 118 8.57 -3.26 -17.46
N GLY A 119 7.80 -3.97 -18.29
CA GLY A 119 7.77 -5.44 -18.34
C GLY A 119 8.94 -6.14 -19.06
N ILE A 120 9.58 -5.49 -20.04
CA ILE A 120 10.61 -6.06 -20.94
C ILE A 120 11.69 -6.87 -20.21
N GLU A 121 12.15 -6.41 -19.06
CA GLU A 121 13.23 -7.04 -18.29
C GLU A 121 12.78 -8.35 -17.63
N GLY A 122 11.56 -8.39 -17.10
CA GLY A 122 10.97 -9.60 -16.52
C GLY A 122 10.74 -10.68 -17.57
N PHE A 123 10.27 -10.30 -18.76
CA PHE A 123 10.16 -11.20 -19.91
C PHE A 123 11.52 -11.74 -20.36
N THR A 124 12.57 -10.90 -20.32
CA THR A 124 13.91 -11.23 -20.81
C THR A 124 14.67 -12.18 -19.86
N LEU A 125 14.80 -11.85 -18.58
CA LEU A 125 15.83 -12.45 -17.71
C LEU A 125 15.71 -13.98 -17.58
N ARG A 126 14.49 -14.53 -17.50
CA ARG A 126 14.31 -15.99 -17.39
C ARG A 126 14.46 -16.70 -18.74
N THR A 127 14.05 -16.09 -19.84
CA THR A 127 14.03 -16.71 -21.17
C THR A 127 15.39 -16.62 -21.86
N PHE A 128 16.03 -15.45 -21.86
CA PHE A 128 17.33 -15.25 -22.51
C PHE A 128 18.45 -15.94 -21.73
N CYS A 129 18.57 -15.70 -20.42
CA CYS A 129 19.63 -16.33 -19.63
C CYS A 129 19.34 -17.82 -19.33
N GLY A 130 18.09 -18.15 -19.01
CA GLY A 130 17.69 -19.48 -18.56
C GLY A 130 17.37 -20.50 -19.66
N VAL A 131 17.19 -20.06 -20.93
CA VAL A 131 16.84 -20.95 -22.06
C VAL A 131 17.72 -20.69 -23.30
N LEU A 132 18.00 -19.43 -23.65
CA LEU A 132 18.95 -19.12 -24.74
C LEU A 132 20.43 -19.13 -24.30
N GLY A 133 20.71 -19.25 -23.00
CA GLY A 133 22.07 -19.32 -22.45
C GLY A 133 22.86 -18.02 -22.48
N TRP A 134 22.20 -16.86 -22.58
CA TRP A 134 22.86 -15.55 -22.54
C TRP A 134 23.45 -15.26 -21.15
N SER A 135 24.48 -14.40 -21.08
CA SER A 135 24.88 -13.81 -19.79
C SER A 135 23.81 -12.83 -19.31
N LYS A 136 23.77 -12.57 -17.99
CA LYS A 136 22.85 -11.58 -17.42
C LYS A 136 23.22 -10.17 -17.90
N GLU A 137 24.51 -9.94 -18.10
CA GLU A 137 25.12 -8.70 -18.52
C GLU A 137 24.71 -8.35 -19.97
N ASP A 138 24.80 -9.31 -20.90
CA ASP A 138 24.36 -9.15 -22.30
C ASP A 138 22.85 -8.95 -22.40
N ALA A 139 22.07 -9.72 -21.63
CA ALA A 139 20.61 -9.61 -21.60
C ALA A 139 20.16 -8.22 -21.10
N LEU A 140 20.78 -7.70 -20.03
CA LEU A 140 20.51 -6.35 -19.52
C LEU A 140 21.01 -5.25 -20.45
N ALA A 141 22.15 -5.43 -21.13
CA ALA A 141 22.67 -4.49 -22.11
C ALA A 141 21.71 -4.35 -23.32
N HIS A 142 21.20 -5.47 -23.83
CA HIS A 142 20.23 -5.48 -24.91
C HIS A 142 18.87 -4.90 -24.47
N VAL A 143 18.39 -5.21 -23.25
CA VAL A 143 17.19 -4.55 -22.68
C VAL A 143 17.38 -3.03 -22.55
N ALA A 144 18.56 -2.54 -22.17
CA ALA A 144 18.87 -1.12 -22.10
C ALA A 144 18.93 -0.45 -23.49
N GLU A 145 19.25 -1.21 -24.53
CA GLU A 145 19.18 -0.77 -25.93
C GLU A 145 17.73 -0.71 -26.43
N VAL A 146 16.95 -1.79 -26.23
CA VAL A 146 15.52 -1.87 -26.55
C VAL A 146 14.73 -0.75 -25.87
N ARG A 147 14.97 -0.49 -24.57
CA ARG A 147 14.35 0.63 -23.82
C ARG A 147 14.75 2.01 -24.35
N ARG A 148 15.91 2.14 -24.99
CA ARG A 148 16.38 3.39 -25.62
C ARG A 148 15.71 3.61 -26.97
N GLU A 149 15.61 2.56 -27.77
CA GLU A 149 14.89 2.55 -29.04
C GLU A 149 13.41 2.89 -28.83
N LEU A 150 12.69 2.14 -27.98
CA LEU A 150 11.27 2.36 -27.66
C LEU A 150 10.96 3.80 -27.21
N LYS A 151 11.89 4.48 -26.55
CA LYS A 151 11.76 5.87 -26.10
C LYS A 151 12.13 6.92 -27.16
N SER A 152 12.70 6.52 -28.30
CA SER A 152 13.13 7.44 -29.35
C SER A 152 11.98 8.05 -30.16
N GLY A 153 10.86 7.32 -30.29
CA GLY A 153 9.74 7.72 -31.16
C GLY A 153 10.02 7.64 -32.66
N ASN A 154 11.17 7.10 -33.08
CA ASN A 154 11.61 7.08 -34.49
C ASN A 154 10.96 5.99 -35.35
N PHE A 155 10.11 5.13 -34.79
CA PHE A 155 9.49 4.00 -35.48
C PHE A 155 8.05 3.77 -35.03
N HIS A 156 7.23 3.29 -35.97
CA HIS A 156 5.77 3.21 -35.86
C HIS A 156 5.31 1.77 -35.64
N SER A 157 5.91 1.11 -34.64
CA SER A 157 5.61 -0.27 -34.27
C SER A 157 4.15 -0.45 -33.84
N MET A 158 3.56 -1.59 -34.22
CA MET A 158 2.23 -2.04 -33.84
C MET A 158 2.18 -3.58 -33.76
N PHE A 159 1.14 -4.09 -33.11
CA PHE A 159 0.83 -5.52 -33.04
C PHE A 159 -0.67 -5.76 -33.28
N ASP A 160 -1.04 -7.00 -33.60
CA ASP A 160 -2.43 -7.41 -33.73
C ASP A 160 -2.97 -7.94 -32.39
N PHE A 161 -4.02 -7.32 -31.86
CA PHE A 161 -4.82 -7.83 -30.75
C PHE A 161 -6.05 -8.54 -31.32
N HIS A 162 -6.22 -9.81 -30.98
CA HIS A 162 -7.25 -10.68 -31.51
C HIS A 162 -8.31 -10.98 -30.45
N VAL A 163 -9.58 -10.81 -30.81
CA VAL A 163 -10.74 -11.22 -30.01
C VAL A 163 -11.45 -12.33 -30.78
N VAL A 164 -11.50 -13.54 -30.21
CA VAL A 164 -12.24 -14.68 -30.74
C VAL A 164 -13.30 -15.08 -29.71
N TYR A 165 -14.55 -15.19 -30.13
CA TYR A 165 -15.60 -15.78 -29.30
C TYR A 165 -16.45 -16.75 -30.10
N GLY A 166 -17.04 -17.74 -29.42
CA GLY A 166 -17.88 -18.78 -30.00
C GLY A 166 -18.84 -19.36 -28.98
N GLN A 167 -19.95 -19.92 -29.48
CA GLN A 167 -21.03 -20.47 -28.69
C GLN A 167 -20.97 -21.99 -28.65
N LYS A 168 -21.04 -22.62 -27.48
CA LYS A 168 -21.20 -24.06 -27.39
C LYS A 168 -22.56 -24.43 -27.97
N PRO A 169 -22.66 -25.47 -28.82
CA PRO A 169 -23.96 -25.94 -29.31
C PRO A 169 -24.96 -26.16 -28.17
N GLU A 170 -26.23 -25.89 -28.45
CA GLU A 170 -27.32 -26.44 -27.65
C GLU A 170 -27.35 -27.97 -27.83
N SER A 171 -27.92 -28.70 -26.86
CA SER A 171 -27.96 -30.16 -26.89
C SER A 171 -29.02 -30.65 -27.88
N GLU A 172 -28.66 -30.68 -29.17
CA GLU A 172 -29.53 -31.04 -30.29
C GLU A 172 -30.06 -32.48 -30.19
N SER A 173 -31.39 -32.60 -30.14
CA SER A 173 -32.10 -33.88 -30.19
C SER A 173 -32.36 -34.29 -31.64
N TRP A 174 -31.46 -35.14 -32.17
CA TRP A 174 -31.50 -35.87 -33.45
C TRP A 174 -31.63 -35.05 -34.75
N ALA A 175 -30.87 -35.43 -35.78
CA ALA A 175 -30.68 -34.67 -37.02
C ALA A 175 -31.30 -35.33 -38.27
N THR A 176 -31.41 -34.57 -39.37
CA THR A 176 -31.50 -35.10 -40.75
C THR A 176 -30.65 -34.24 -41.72
N PRO A 177 -29.99 -34.82 -42.75
CA PRO A 177 -29.06 -34.09 -43.62
C PRO A 177 -29.48 -33.95 -45.11
N ASN A 178 -28.98 -32.90 -45.79
CA ASN A 178 -28.65 -32.75 -47.23
C ASN A 178 -28.45 -31.23 -47.53
N THR A 179 -27.73 -30.72 -48.55
CA THR A 179 -27.21 -31.30 -49.82
C THR A 179 -25.86 -30.64 -50.21
N THR A 180 -25.24 -31.07 -51.33
CA THR A 180 -23.85 -30.76 -51.79
C THR A 180 -23.67 -29.50 -52.69
N PRO A 181 -22.41 -29.06 -52.97
CA PRO A 181 -22.08 -27.74 -53.58
C PRO A 181 -21.46 -27.80 -55.01
N GLU A 182 -21.20 -26.63 -55.65
CA GLU A 182 -20.14 -26.26 -56.64
C GLU A 182 -20.39 -24.82 -57.22
N PRO A 183 -19.55 -24.17 -58.08
CA PRO A 183 -18.13 -23.78 -57.89
C PRO A 183 -17.76 -22.32 -58.32
N ASN A 184 -16.49 -21.91 -58.10
CA ASN A 184 -15.78 -20.73 -58.69
C ASN A 184 -15.39 -20.98 -60.18
N PRO A 185 -14.76 -20.07 -61.02
CA PRO A 185 -13.79 -18.96 -60.76
C PRO A 185 -13.91 -17.76 -61.78
N PRO A 186 -12.87 -17.09 -62.38
CA PRO A 186 -11.44 -16.82 -62.06
C PRO A 186 -10.92 -15.34 -62.26
N ASN A 187 -9.66 -15.05 -61.89
CA ASN A 187 -8.63 -14.09 -62.44
C ASN A 187 -9.01 -12.65 -62.92
N CYS A 188 -8.13 -11.62 -62.86
CA CYS A 188 -6.72 -11.59 -63.29
C CYS A 188 -5.91 -10.37 -62.72
N SER A 189 -4.64 -10.25 -63.09
CA SER A 189 -3.66 -9.17 -62.77
C SER A 189 -2.91 -8.76 -64.07
N PRO A 190 -1.85 -7.90 -64.09
CA PRO A 190 -1.38 -6.80 -63.23
C PRO A 190 -1.05 -5.51 -64.06
N GLU A 191 -0.05 -4.69 -63.65
CA GLU A 191 0.65 -3.60 -64.38
C GLU A 191 -0.08 -2.22 -64.48
N THR A 192 0.55 -1.03 -64.58
CA THR A 192 1.94 -0.63 -64.96
C THR A 192 2.52 0.56 -64.11
N LYS A 193 3.76 1.01 -64.39
CA LYS A 193 4.57 2.13 -63.79
C LYS A 193 5.48 2.74 -64.91
N PRO A 194 6.33 3.80 -64.72
CA PRO A 194 6.31 5.00 -63.86
C PRO A 194 5.89 6.23 -64.74
N PRO A 195 6.61 7.38 -65.00
CA PRO A 195 7.74 8.16 -64.39
C PRO A 195 7.24 9.24 -63.37
N GLU A 196 7.97 10.16 -62.71
CA GLU A 196 9.38 10.70 -62.71
C GLU A 196 9.62 12.05 -63.48
N MET A 197 10.70 12.80 -63.14
CA MET A 197 11.11 14.22 -63.44
C MET A 197 10.47 15.37 -62.59
N ASP A 198 11.20 16.41 -62.15
CA ASP A 198 12.67 16.55 -61.96
C ASP A 198 13.11 17.68 -60.98
N THR A 199 14.43 17.73 -60.71
CA THR A 199 15.27 18.75 -60.03
C THR A 199 14.73 20.15 -59.66
N SER A 200 15.20 20.70 -58.53
CA SER A 200 16.19 21.81 -58.55
C SER A 200 16.75 22.16 -57.15
N SER A 201 17.90 22.85 -57.12
CA SER A 201 18.75 23.07 -55.93
C SER A 201 19.04 24.55 -55.66
N GLY A 202 19.20 24.94 -54.38
CA GLY A 202 19.71 26.26 -53.97
C GLY A 202 20.53 26.20 -52.66
N PRO A 203 21.57 27.03 -52.44
CA PRO A 203 22.71 26.61 -51.63
C PRO A 203 22.99 27.43 -50.33
N SER A 204 24.05 27.00 -49.65
CA SER A 204 24.53 27.41 -48.31
C SER A 204 25.38 28.69 -48.24
N SER A 205 25.64 29.17 -47.01
CA SER A 205 26.83 29.97 -46.64
C SER A 205 27.40 29.52 -45.27
N SER A 206 28.64 29.89 -44.93
CA SER A 206 29.44 29.28 -43.85
C SER A 206 30.61 30.16 -43.35
N PHE A 207 31.38 29.65 -42.35
CA PHE A 207 32.61 30.24 -41.72
C PHE A 207 32.39 31.43 -40.73
N SER A 208 33.24 31.69 -39.70
CA SER A 208 34.20 30.83 -38.95
C SER A 208 34.71 31.47 -37.62
N ALA A 209 35.16 30.60 -36.71
CA ALA A 209 36.13 30.71 -35.60
C ALA A 209 36.60 32.07 -34.98
N ALA A 210 36.35 32.18 -33.66
CA ALA A 210 37.31 32.35 -32.55
C ALA A 210 38.26 33.56 -32.39
N HIS A 211 38.34 34.08 -31.15
CA HIS A 211 39.59 34.57 -30.52
C HIS A 211 39.55 34.42 -28.97
N TYR A 212 40.73 34.53 -28.33
CA TYR A 212 41.03 34.06 -26.97
C TYR A 212 40.76 35.09 -25.86
N PHE A 213 40.35 34.65 -24.66
CA PHE A 213 40.37 35.45 -23.41
C PHE A 213 40.85 34.61 -22.21
N PRO A 214 41.63 35.19 -21.26
CA PRO A 214 42.29 34.43 -20.19
C PRO A 214 41.34 34.00 -19.06
N ALA A 215 41.69 32.90 -18.39
CA ALA A 215 40.86 32.25 -17.37
C ALA A 215 40.63 33.12 -16.11
N ARG A 216 39.36 33.40 -15.81
CA ARG A 216 38.96 34.11 -14.58
C ARG A 216 39.06 33.17 -13.37
N ARG A 217 39.99 33.43 -12.43
CA ARG A 217 39.98 32.77 -11.10
C ARG A 217 38.62 33.00 -10.42
N ARG A 218 37.85 31.92 -10.25
CA ARG A 218 36.54 31.93 -9.60
C ARG A 218 36.72 31.83 -8.09
N VAL A 219 36.35 32.88 -7.37
CA VAL A 219 36.35 32.90 -5.89
C VAL A 219 35.20 32.01 -5.39
N TRP A 220 35.52 30.99 -4.58
CA TRP A 220 34.55 29.99 -4.10
C TRP A 220 33.52 30.55 -3.11
N GLN A 221 33.93 31.51 -2.26
CA GLN A 221 33.06 32.09 -1.24
C GLN A 221 33.34 33.60 -1.07
N ALA A 222 32.34 34.43 -1.32
CA ALA A 222 32.33 35.84 -0.90
C ALA A 222 31.91 35.95 0.58
N CYS A 223 32.43 36.95 1.29
CA CYS A 223 31.94 37.29 2.63
C CYS A 223 30.48 37.77 2.60
N THR A 224 29.79 37.72 3.74
CA THR A 224 28.37 38.09 3.87
C THR A 224 28.08 39.50 3.36
N ASN A 225 28.96 40.46 3.68
CA ASN A 225 28.79 41.87 3.37
C ASN A 225 28.92 42.16 1.86
N CYS A 226 29.95 41.62 1.19
CA CYS A 226 30.07 41.70 -0.27
C CYS A 226 28.91 40.98 -0.98
N ARG A 227 28.47 39.82 -0.46
CA ARG A 227 27.34 39.07 -1.01
C ARG A 227 26.02 39.86 -0.91
N ALA A 228 25.75 40.50 0.23
CA ALA A 228 24.58 41.35 0.42
C ALA A 228 24.59 42.58 -0.50
N ARG A 229 25.76 43.23 -0.63
CA ARG A 229 25.97 44.37 -1.55
C ARG A 229 26.07 43.99 -3.03
N LYS A 230 26.02 42.69 -3.37
CA LYS A 230 26.27 42.12 -4.72
C LYS A 230 27.61 42.58 -5.34
N THR A 231 28.59 42.95 -4.51
CA THR A 231 29.91 43.43 -4.94
C THR A 231 30.96 42.32 -5.02
N ARG A 232 32.02 42.57 -5.79
CA ARG A 232 33.10 41.59 -6.01
C ARG A 232 33.97 41.45 -4.77
N CYS A 233 33.97 40.26 -4.17
CA CYS A 233 34.87 39.86 -3.10
C CYS A 233 36.14 39.21 -3.68
N ASP A 234 37.30 39.48 -3.07
CA ASP A 234 38.60 38.84 -3.39
C ASP A 234 38.86 37.55 -2.58
N ALA A 235 38.10 37.35 -1.50
CA ALA A 235 38.25 36.28 -0.50
C ALA A 235 39.56 36.32 0.32
N ALA A 236 40.21 37.49 0.46
CA ALA A 236 41.32 37.64 1.37
C ALA A 236 40.88 37.41 2.83
N LYS A 237 41.73 36.72 3.60
CA LYS A 237 41.57 36.47 5.04
C LYS A 237 42.62 37.29 5.81
N PRO A 238 42.31 37.84 7.00
CA PRO A 238 41.04 37.71 7.73
C PRO A 238 39.89 38.60 7.19
N LYS A 239 40.18 39.69 6.46
CA LYS A 239 39.18 40.55 5.82
C LYS A 239 39.47 40.71 4.33
N CYS A 240 38.44 40.70 3.48
CA CYS A 240 38.56 41.05 2.06
C CYS A 240 38.94 42.54 1.91
N SER A 241 39.67 42.91 0.85
CA SER A 241 40.14 44.30 0.68
C SER A 241 38.98 45.28 0.50
N LEU A 242 37.83 44.84 -0.03
CA LEU A 242 36.64 45.70 -0.12
C LEU A 242 36.06 46.03 1.27
N CYS A 243 35.87 45.06 2.16
CA CYS A 243 35.40 45.33 3.52
C CYS A 243 36.45 46.05 4.37
N MET A 244 37.74 45.82 4.11
CA MET A 244 38.84 46.57 4.73
C MET A 244 38.81 48.05 4.34
N SER A 245 38.74 48.35 3.04
CA SER A 245 38.67 49.74 2.53
C SER A 245 37.38 50.48 2.89
N GLN A 246 36.26 49.77 3.06
CA GLN A 246 35.00 50.34 3.53
C GLN A 246 34.86 50.35 5.07
N ASN A 247 35.88 49.89 5.81
CA ASN A 247 35.89 49.72 7.26
C ASN A 247 34.62 49.05 7.84
N VAL A 248 34.15 48.00 7.17
CA VAL A 248 32.98 47.22 7.61
C VAL A 248 33.37 45.81 8.03
N GLU A 249 32.51 45.18 8.83
CA GLU A 249 32.71 43.79 9.25
C GLU A 249 32.68 42.82 8.06
N CYS A 250 33.59 41.83 8.06
CA CYS A 250 33.85 40.93 6.96
C CYS A 250 33.69 39.46 7.38
N VAL A 251 32.46 39.09 7.75
CA VAL A 251 32.16 37.70 8.17
C VAL A 251 32.14 36.77 6.95
N TYR A 252 32.93 35.70 6.99
CA TYR A 252 32.71 34.52 6.16
C TYR A 252 31.90 33.53 6.98
N ARG A 253 30.82 32.95 6.43
CA ARG A 253 30.10 31.86 7.12
C ARG A 253 30.97 30.61 7.08
N ASP A 254 31.26 30.02 8.24
CA ASP A 254 32.04 28.79 8.30
C ASP A 254 31.34 27.62 7.60
N SER A 255 32.16 26.77 6.99
CA SER A 255 31.67 25.53 6.34
C SER A 255 31.35 24.41 7.33
N ASN A 256 31.55 24.67 8.64
CA ASN A 256 31.34 23.72 9.73
C ASN A 256 29.93 23.78 10.34
N GLN A 257 29.03 24.65 9.86
CA GLN A 257 27.60 24.41 10.04
C GLN A 257 27.18 23.29 9.07
N PRO A 258 26.86 22.07 9.54
CA PRO A 258 26.46 20.99 8.65
C PRO A 258 25.17 21.40 7.94
N ARG A 259 25.21 21.48 6.60
CA ARG A 259 23.97 21.70 5.84
C ARG A 259 22.94 20.66 6.26
N ILE A 260 21.72 21.10 6.54
CA ILE A 260 20.57 20.22 6.45
C ILE A 260 20.46 19.89 4.96
N GLU A 261 20.47 18.61 4.62
CA GLU A 261 20.43 18.15 3.24
C GLU A 261 19.08 18.60 2.63
N GLN A 262 19.06 19.00 1.35
CA GLN A 262 17.89 19.69 0.79
C GLN A 262 16.62 18.83 0.92
N ASN A 263 16.76 17.52 0.73
CA ASN A 263 15.69 16.53 0.92
C ASN A 263 15.22 16.52 2.37
N THR A 264 16.14 16.43 3.34
CA THR A 264 15.83 16.52 4.78
C THR A 264 15.11 17.81 5.14
N ARG A 265 15.50 18.95 4.54
CA ARG A 265 14.83 20.24 4.81
C ARG A 265 13.40 20.26 4.27
N ILE A 266 13.19 19.74 3.06
CA ILE A 266 11.86 19.56 2.45
C ILE A 266 11.01 18.59 3.29
N LEU A 267 11.60 17.52 3.83
CA LEU A 267 10.93 16.57 4.71
C LEU A 267 10.49 17.21 6.04
N LEU A 268 11.35 18.00 6.67
CA LEU A 268 11.01 18.74 7.89
C LEU A 268 9.92 19.81 7.64
N GLU A 269 10.04 20.57 6.54
CA GLU A 269 9.00 21.50 6.09
C GLU A 269 7.66 20.78 5.84
N ARG A 270 7.68 19.56 5.28
CA ARG A 270 6.48 18.72 5.08
C ARG A 270 5.99 17.99 6.32
N ILE A 271 6.79 17.83 7.36
CA ILE A 271 6.33 17.33 8.67
C ILE A 271 5.56 18.46 9.34
N GLN A 272 6.15 19.66 9.40
CA GLN A 272 5.48 20.85 9.90
C GLN A 272 4.16 21.13 9.15
N MET A 273 4.16 21.11 7.80
CA MET A 273 2.92 21.30 6.99
C MET A 273 1.87 20.17 7.10
N LEU A 274 2.17 19.07 7.79
CA LEU A 274 1.17 18.05 8.17
C LEU A 274 0.71 18.24 9.62
N GLU A 275 1.61 18.54 10.53
CA GLU A 275 1.30 18.90 11.92
C GLU A 275 0.40 20.13 11.96
N ASP A 276 0.81 21.21 11.29
CA ASP A 276 0.03 22.44 11.11
C ASP A 276 -1.37 22.14 10.57
N ARG A 277 -1.50 21.23 9.60
CA ARG A 277 -2.78 20.87 8.96
C ARG A 277 -3.64 19.95 9.82
N LEU A 278 -3.02 19.10 10.65
CA LEU A 278 -3.70 18.24 11.62
C LEU A 278 -4.26 19.11 12.76
N PHE A 279 -3.43 20.00 13.32
CA PHE A 279 -3.76 20.85 14.45
C PHE A 279 -4.52 22.15 14.08
N SER A 280 -4.51 22.59 12.82
CA SER A 280 -5.38 23.69 12.34
C SER A 280 -6.80 23.26 12.00
N SER A 281 -7.11 21.96 12.06
CA SER A 281 -8.51 21.50 12.00
C SER A 281 -9.27 22.10 13.21
N PRO A 282 -10.48 22.67 13.02
CA PRO A 282 -11.11 23.54 14.01
C PRO A 282 -11.45 22.88 15.36
N VAL A 283 -11.35 21.55 15.47
CA VAL A 283 -11.55 20.81 16.73
C VAL A 283 -10.29 20.78 17.61
N PHE A 284 -9.10 21.04 17.05
CA PHE A 284 -7.83 21.09 17.80
C PHE A 284 -7.40 22.52 18.19
N ALA A 285 -8.09 23.55 17.70
CA ALA A 285 -7.81 24.95 18.01
C ALA A 285 -8.02 25.23 19.51
N SER A 286 -6.93 25.33 20.26
CA SER A 286 -6.97 25.40 21.73
C SER A 286 -7.68 26.68 22.23
N PRO A 287 -8.54 26.62 23.27
CA PRO A 287 -9.27 27.79 23.78
C PRO A 287 -8.40 29.01 24.15
N GLN A 288 -7.12 28.77 24.49
CA GLN A 288 -6.15 29.83 24.79
C GLN A 288 -5.86 30.77 23.61
N GLN A 289 -5.99 30.31 22.35
CA GLN A 289 -5.80 31.19 21.18
C GLN A 289 -6.97 32.16 20.96
N GLN A 290 -8.20 31.80 21.36
CA GLN A 290 -9.36 32.67 21.21
C GLN A 290 -9.28 33.92 22.12
N GLN A 291 -8.71 33.79 23.32
CA GLN A 291 -8.53 34.93 24.23
C GLN A 291 -7.54 35.99 23.70
N GLN A 292 -6.52 35.62 22.92
CA GLN A 292 -5.62 36.59 22.30
C GLN A 292 -6.24 37.32 21.10
N GLN A 293 -7.15 36.68 20.36
CA GLN A 293 -7.85 37.34 19.23
C GLN A 293 -8.99 38.27 19.69
N GLN A 294 -9.65 37.98 20.81
CA GLN A 294 -10.69 38.87 21.37
C GLN A 294 -10.13 40.15 22.00
N ALA A 295 -8.86 40.16 22.42
CA ALA A 295 -8.23 41.31 23.09
C ALA A 295 -7.95 42.53 22.18
N VAL A 296 -8.07 42.40 20.85
CA VAL A 296 -7.68 43.45 19.88
C VAL A 296 -8.86 44.31 19.43
N VAL A 297 -10.12 43.91 19.70
CA VAL A 297 -11.33 44.54 19.14
C VAL A 297 -12.12 45.32 20.20
N SER A 298 -11.48 46.28 20.90
CA SER A 298 -12.18 47.23 21.80
C SER A 298 -11.37 48.48 22.18
N THR A 299 -11.18 49.43 21.26
CA THR A 299 -10.94 50.86 21.61
C THR A 299 -11.22 51.79 20.41
N PRO A 300 -11.96 52.90 20.56
CA PRO A 300 -12.23 53.85 19.47
C PRO A 300 -11.07 54.84 19.25
N SER A 301 -10.93 55.34 18.01
CA SER A 301 -9.87 56.29 17.63
C SER A 301 -10.13 57.74 18.07
N PRO A 302 -9.10 58.47 18.51
CA PRO A 302 -9.07 59.93 18.51
C PRO A 302 -8.05 60.49 17.50
N GLN A 303 -8.59 61.13 16.44
CA GLN A 303 -8.02 62.24 15.64
C GLN A 303 -6.61 62.13 15.01
N ALA A 304 -6.50 62.66 13.78
CA ALA A 304 -5.26 62.67 13.00
C ALA A 304 -4.36 63.88 13.32
N THR A 305 -3.04 63.69 13.21
CA THR A 305 -2.09 64.78 12.92
C THR A 305 -1.22 64.38 11.72
N ARG A 306 -0.96 65.34 10.82
CA ARG A 306 -0.44 65.11 9.47
C ARG A 306 0.95 65.73 9.32
N GLN A 307 1.99 64.91 9.12
CA GLN A 307 3.28 65.33 8.56
C GLN A 307 3.69 64.39 7.41
N GLN A 308 4.67 64.79 6.60
CA GLN A 308 4.67 64.52 5.16
C GLN A 308 5.96 63.86 4.63
N GLN A 309 5.78 63.07 3.56
CA GLN A 309 6.67 62.91 2.39
C GLN A 309 8.03 62.19 2.61
N PRO A 310 8.73 61.78 1.51
CA PRO A 310 8.42 61.97 0.09
C PRO A 310 8.11 60.68 -0.70
N ALA A 311 7.42 60.85 -1.84
CA ALA A 311 7.32 59.85 -2.91
C ALA A 311 8.53 59.95 -3.86
N THR A 312 8.84 58.96 -4.70
CA THR A 312 8.38 58.83 -6.11
C THR A 312 9.28 57.79 -6.84
N PRO A 313 9.01 57.40 -8.10
CA PRO A 313 7.73 57.31 -8.81
C PRO A 313 7.48 55.88 -9.35
N GLY A 314 6.25 55.62 -9.81
CA GLY A 314 5.93 54.48 -10.69
C GLY A 314 5.72 54.92 -12.13
N SER A 315 5.57 53.95 -13.04
CA SER A 315 4.92 54.13 -14.34
C SER A 315 4.41 52.76 -14.80
N GLY A 316 3.18 52.72 -15.32
CA GLY A 316 2.57 51.51 -15.85
C GLY A 316 2.09 51.74 -17.28
N THR A 317 1.88 50.65 -18.01
CA THR A 317 1.19 50.64 -19.30
C THR A 317 0.40 49.34 -19.39
N GLN A 318 -0.81 49.39 -19.94
CA GLN A 318 -1.74 48.26 -19.94
C GLN A 318 -1.59 47.38 -21.18
N LEU A 319 -1.97 46.11 -21.01
CA LEU A 319 -2.63 45.23 -21.99
C LEU A 319 -2.06 45.18 -23.42
N GLU A 320 -1.46 44.04 -23.76
CA GLU A 320 -1.97 43.27 -24.90
C GLU A 320 -1.76 41.77 -24.66
N SER A 321 -2.56 40.92 -25.31
CA SER A 321 -2.62 39.48 -25.05
C SER A 321 -1.81 38.67 -26.07
N SER A 322 -1.15 37.61 -25.60
CA SER A 322 -0.63 36.54 -26.46
C SER A 322 -0.55 35.24 -25.66
N GLN A 323 -1.04 34.16 -26.27
CA GLN A 323 -1.01 32.82 -25.68
C GLN A 323 0.38 32.20 -25.92
N GLN A 324 0.95 31.53 -24.92
CA GLN A 324 2.06 30.59 -25.13
C GLN A 324 2.08 29.50 -24.04
N ASP A 325 1.73 28.31 -24.51
CA ASP A 325 1.86 26.94 -23.97
C ASP A 325 2.41 26.73 -22.56
N ALA A 326 1.57 26.16 -21.69
CA ALA A 326 1.99 25.57 -20.43
C ALA A 326 2.63 24.18 -20.66
N THR A 327 3.96 24.13 -20.65
CA THR A 327 4.73 22.86 -20.65
C THR A 327 5.78 22.88 -19.52
N GLY A 328 5.91 21.77 -18.79
CA GLY A 328 6.95 21.59 -17.77
C GLY A 328 6.59 21.99 -16.34
N HIS A 329 5.91 21.09 -15.63
CA HIS A 329 6.05 20.96 -14.18
C HIS A 329 6.59 19.57 -13.88
N ASP A 330 7.92 19.48 -13.79
CA ASP A 330 8.60 18.28 -13.30
C ASP A 330 8.17 17.99 -11.87
N ASN A 331 7.58 16.82 -11.64
CA ASN A 331 7.07 16.42 -10.32
C ASN A 331 8.19 15.85 -9.41
N ASP A 332 9.39 16.42 -9.49
CA ASP A 332 10.65 15.98 -8.83
C ASP A 332 10.67 16.30 -7.32
N GLY A 333 9.49 16.30 -6.70
CA GLY A 333 9.29 16.57 -5.28
C GLY A 333 8.80 15.38 -4.48
N GLN A 334 8.30 14.30 -5.10
CA GLN A 334 7.72 13.18 -4.37
C GLN A 334 8.81 12.20 -3.90
N ILE A 335 8.81 11.88 -2.59
CA ILE A 335 9.71 10.87 -2.01
C ILE A 335 8.89 9.58 -1.89
N PRO A 336 9.11 8.57 -2.75
CA PRO A 336 8.40 7.30 -2.66
C PRO A 336 8.82 6.53 -1.40
N ILE A 337 8.01 5.53 -1.02
CA ILE A 337 8.45 4.49 -0.10
C ILE A 337 9.68 3.79 -0.73
N PRO A 338 10.79 3.57 0.00
CA PRO A 338 11.94 2.86 -0.54
C PRO A 338 11.58 1.46 -1.05
N LEU A 339 12.14 1.06 -2.20
CA LEU A 339 11.93 -0.27 -2.79
C LEU A 339 12.56 -1.43 -1.97
N SER A 340 13.24 -1.11 -0.88
CA SER A 340 13.83 -2.05 0.07
C SER A 340 13.78 -1.42 1.46
N HIS A 341 13.08 -2.05 2.39
CA HIS A 341 13.02 -1.61 3.79
C HIS A 341 14.16 -2.24 4.60
N THR A 342 15.33 -1.60 4.68
CA THR A 342 16.36 -2.03 5.65
C THR A 342 15.87 -1.90 7.11
N ALA A 343 14.78 -1.16 7.36
CA ALA A 343 14.09 -1.11 8.65
C ALA A 343 13.39 -2.43 9.10
N ASN A 344 13.30 -3.45 8.24
CA ASN A 344 12.56 -4.69 8.50
C ASN A 344 13.28 -5.71 9.40
N ALA A 345 12.61 -6.83 9.64
CA ALA A 345 13.11 -8.01 10.34
C ALA A 345 14.28 -8.71 9.61
N ASN A 346 14.19 -8.87 8.29
CA ASN A 346 15.21 -9.59 7.49
C ASN A 346 16.59 -8.94 7.64
N HIS A 347 16.65 -7.60 7.69
CA HIS A 347 17.89 -6.86 7.90
C HIS A 347 18.58 -7.18 9.23
N VAL A 348 17.82 -7.30 10.32
CA VAL A 348 18.32 -7.64 11.66
C VAL A 348 18.67 -9.14 11.74
N PHE A 349 17.93 -9.99 11.03
CA PHE A 349 18.24 -11.40 10.88
C PHE A 349 19.57 -11.64 10.14
N GLU A 350 19.88 -10.80 9.13
CA GLU A 350 21.15 -10.80 8.41
C GLU A 350 22.31 -10.06 9.10
N TRP A 351 22.12 -9.51 10.31
CA TRP A 351 23.24 -8.95 11.07
C TRP A 351 24.34 -10.00 11.28
N PRO A 352 25.64 -9.70 11.01
CA PRO A 352 26.71 -10.69 11.05
C PRO A 352 26.81 -11.49 12.35
N ILE A 353 26.54 -10.84 13.50
CA ILE A 353 26.51 -11.50 14.81
C ILE A 353 25.33 -12.47 14.94
N VAL A 354 24.15 -12.15 14.41
CA VAL A 354 22.95 -13.01 14.44
C VAL A 354 23.19 -14.25 13.56
N ARG A 355 23.70 -14.05 12.35
CA ARG A 355 24.07 -15.15 11.44
C ARG A 355 25.17 -16.05 12.03
N GLN A 356 26.16 -15.47 12.73
CA GLN A 356 27.20 -16.24 13.42
C GLN A 356 26.61 -17.10 14.55
N LEU A 357 25.83 -16.49 15.47
CA LEU A 357 25.20 -17.20 16.60
C LEU A 357 24.32 -18.36 16.13
N LEU A 358 23.57 -18.18 15.04
CA LEU A 358 22.77 -19.24 14.43
C LEU A 358 23.63 -20.37 13.86
N SER A 359 24.73 -20.06 13.18
CA SER A 359 25.64 -21.08 12.61
C SER A 359 26.30 -21.96 13.67
N GLU A 360 26.53 -21.45 14.88
CA GLU A 360 27.04 -22.20 16.04
C GLU A 360 26.05 -23.24 16.59
N THR A 361 24.79 -23.22 16.12
CA THR A 361 23.74 -24.20 16.45
C THR A 361 23.38 -25.15 15.30
N GLU A 362 23.99 -25.00 14.12
CA GLU A 362 23.82 -26.00 13.05
C GLU A 362 24.62 -27.27 13.41
N PRO A 363 24.00 -28.47 13.41
CA PRO A 363 24.68 -29.68 13.86
C PRO A 363 25.80 -30.07 12.89
N ALA A 364 27.04 -30.07 13.38
CA ALA A 364 28.20 -30.48 12.61
C ALA A 364 28.07 -31.94 12.12
N ALA A 365 28.21 -32.11 10.81
CA ALA A 365 28.30 -33.41 10.13
C ALA A 365 27.11 -34.39 10.31
N LEU A 366 25.95 -34.03 9.77
CA LEU A 366 25.19 -35.00 8.98
C LEU A 366 25.61 -34.87 7.49
N PRO A 367 25.70 -35.96 6.72
CA PRO A 367 25.86 -35.85 5.27
C PRO A 367 24.67 -35.08 4.69
N PRO A 368 24.82 -34.39 3.54
CA PRO A 368 23.73 -33.62 2.94
C PRO A 368 22.56 -34.56 2.62
N ARG A 369 21.55 -34.56 3.51
CA ARG A 369 20.33 -35.34 3.37
C ARG A 369 19.74 -34.97 2.01
N PRO A 370 19.51 -35.94 1.10
CA PRO A 370 19.19 -35.65 -0.29
C PRO A 370 18.01 -34.69 -0.33
N ALA A 371 18.20 -33.56 -1.01
CA ALA A 371 17.23 -32.47 -0.96
C ALA A 371 15.87 -33.00 -1.40
N MET A 372 14.87 -32.89 -0.52
CA MET A 372 13.47 -33.08 -0.92
C MET A 372 13.22 -32.17 -2.13
N PRO A 373 12.69 -32.67 -3.26
CA PRO A 373 12.51 -31.85 -4.45
C PRO A 373 11.59 -30.67 -4.11
N GLY A 374 12.12 -29.44 -4.23
CA GLY A 374 11.48 -28.21 -3.75
C GLY A 374 12.09 -27.60 -2.47
N GLY A 375 13.12 -28.21 -1.89
CA GLY A 375 13.79 -27.77 -0.65
C GLY A 375 14.62 -26.50 -0.76
N VAL A 376 13.97 -25.36 -1.01
CA VAL A 376 14.58 -24.03 -0.90
C VAL A 376 14.99 -23.77 0.56
N ARG A 377 16.27 -23.48 0.79
CA ARG A 377 16.71 -22.90 2.07
C ARG A 377 16.11 -21.49 2.15
N SER A 378 15.25 -21.22 3.13
CA SER A 378 14.86 -19.84 3.42
C SER A 378 16.11 -19.03 3.74
N THR A 379 16.30 -17.97 2.98
CA THR A 379 17.35 -16.98 3.20
C THR A 379 16.85 -15.86 4.10
N GLU A 380 15.58 -15.48 3.95
CA GLU A 380 14.94 -14.38 4.66
C GLU A 380 13.92 -14.87 5.71
N ALA A 381 13.66 -14.07 6.74
CA ALA A 381 12.68 -14.43 7.78
C ALA A 381 11.24 -14.37 7.25
N THR A 382 10.96 -13.52 6.26
CA THR A 382 9.63 -13.44 5.61
C THR A 382 9.33 -14.59 4.63
N ASP A 383 10.31 -15.40 4.22
CA ASP A 383 10.10 -16.47 3.23
C ASP A 383 9.03 -17.50 3.67
N ILE A 384 8.91 -17.73 4.98
CA ILE A 384 8.01 -18.74 5.56
C ILE A 384 6.53 -18.45 5.26
N PHE A 385 6.14 -17.17 5.15
CA PHE A 385 4.76 -16.75 4.87
C PHE A 385 4.31 -16.97 3.41
N PHE A 386 5.23 -17.35 2.52
CA PHE A 386 4.99 -17.60 1.10
C PHE A 386 5.14 -19.07 0.69
N ARG A 387 5.30 -19.98 1.66
CA ARG A 387 5.41 -21.42 1.38
C ARG A 387 4.04 -22.05 1.21
N GLU A 388 3.79 -22.64 0.05
CA GLU A 388 2.63 -23.52 -0.15
C GLU A 388 2.71 -24.72 0.82
N THR A 389 1.75 -24.82 1.75
CA THR A 389 1.57 -26.05 2.54
C THR A 389 0.53 -26.96 1.85
N PRO A 390 0.78 -28.28 1.70
CA PRO A 390 -0.11 -29.17 0.95
C PRO A 390 -1.57 -29.22 1.43
N ASP A 391 -1.81 -28.95 2.73
CA ASP A 391 -3.13 -29.04 3.35
C ASP A 391 -3.95 -27.74 3.29
N GLN A 392 -3.34 -26.56 3.07
CA GLN A 392 -4.04 -25.27 3.04
C GLN A 392 -5.07 -25.12 1.89
N ASN A 393 -5.01 -25.99 0.88
CA ASN A 393 -5.82 -25.92 -0.34
C ASN A 393 -6.92 -27.01 -0.45
N ARG A 394 -7.28 -27.69 0.65
CA ARG A 394 -8.32 -28.74 0.64
C ARG A 394 -9.35 -28.67 1.78
N THR A 395 -10.11 -27.57 1.84
CA THR A 395 -11.53 -27.75 2.20
C THR A 395 -12.19 -28.60 1.11
N SER A 396 -12.76 -29.76 1.48
CA SER A 396 -13.36 -30.69 0.50
C SER A 396 -14.78 -30.29 0.10
N SER A 397 -15.04 -28.99 -0.01
CA SER A 397 -16.29 -28.42 -0.53
C SER A 397 -16.27 -28.42 -2.06
N ARG A 398 -17.41 -28.74 -2.69
CA ARG A 398 -17.68 -28.26 -4.05
C ARG A 398 -17.81 -26.73 -4.00
N PRO A 399 -17.41 -25.98 -5.03
CA PRO A 399 -17.70 -24.55 -5.10
C PRO A 399 -19.23 -24.35 -4.99
N PRO A 400 -19.72 -23.32 -4.26
CA PRO A 400 -21.14 -23.13 -4.05
C PRO A 400 -21.86 -22.84 -5.36
N GLU A 401 -23.04 -23.46 -5.55
CA GLU A 401 -23.84 -23.39 -6.79
C GLU A 401 -24.34 -21.97 -7.11
N SER A 402 -24.31 -21.06 -6.13
CA SER A 402 -24.63 -19.65 -6.31
C SER A 402 -23.97 -18.78 -5.24
N TRP A 403 -23.66 -17.53 -5.60
CA TRP A 403 -23.30 -16.47 -4.66
C TRP A 403 -24.50 -16.00 -3.80
N ARG A 404 -25.74 -16.30 -4.19
CA ARG A 404 -26.95 -15.94 -3.42
C ARG A 404 -26.95 -16.58 -2.03
N LEU A 405 -27.38 -15.79 -1.03
CA LEU A 405 -27.32 -16.08 0.40
C LEU A 405 -28.30 -17.19 0.80
N PHE A 406 -29.52 -17.17 0.27
CA PHE A 406 -30.58 -18.11 0.65
C PHE A 406 -30.75 -19.29 -0.32
N ARG A 407 -30.00 -19.35 -1.44
CA ARG A 407 -30.08 -20.42 -2.46
C ARG A 407 -29.21 -21.65 -2.15
N ASP A 408 -28.89 -21.91 -0.88
CA ASP A 408 -27.90 -22.93 -0.46
C ASP A 408 -28.40 -23.74 0.74
N ARG A 409 -28.42 -25.07 0.61
CA ARG A 409 -28.90 -25.99 1.66
C ARG A 409 -27.98 -26.03 2.90
N GLY A 410 -26.76 -25.52 2.78
CA GLY A 410 -25.83 -25.41 3.90
C GLY A 410 -26.08 -24.20 4.80
N LEU A 411 -26.77 -23.16 4.33
CA LEU A 411 -27.00 -21.93 5.11
C LEU A 411 -28.38 -21.91 5.80
N PRO A 412 -28.54 -21.14 6.88
CA PRO A 412 -29.84 -20.94 7.53
C PRO A 412 -30.82 -20.16 6.64
N VAL A 413 -31.95 -20.80 6.27
CA VAL A 413 -33.03 -20.23 5.43
C VAL A 413 -34.37 -20.13 6.19
N SER A 414 -34.40 -20.38 7.50
CA SER A 414 -35.62 -20.25 8.33
C SER A 414 -36.14 -18.80 8.38
N VAL A 415 -37.39 -18.61 8.84
CA VAL A 415 -38.00 -17.27 8.98
C VAL A 415 -37.13 -16.36 9.85
N ASP A 416 -36.64 -16.88 10.97
CA ASP A 416 -35.79 -16.16 11.94
C ASP A 416 -34.35 -15.91 11.45
N ALA A 417 -33.92 -16.53 10.35
CA ALA A 417 -32.55 -16.41 9.85
C ALA A 417 -32.19 -14.97 9.44
N ALA A 418 -33.16 -14.16 9.02
CA ALA A 418 -32.94 -12.76 8.68
C ALA A 418 -32.46 -11.95 9.89
N ASP A 419 -33.11 -12.11 11.05
CA ASP A 419 -32.79 -11.35 12.25
C ASP A 419 -31.49 -11.86 12.90
N ARG A 420 -31.23 -13.17 12.83
CA ARG A 420 -29.92 -13.75 13.15
C ARG A 420 -28.78 -13.18 12.27
N TYR A 421 -29.04 -12.86 10.99
CA TYR A 421 -28.05 -12.13 10.16
C TYR A 421 -27.91 -10.64 10.56
N ARG A 422 -28.93 -9.99 11.13
CA ARG A 422 -28.79 -8.63 11.68
C ARG A 422 -27.89 -8.61 12.92
N GLU A 423 -28.04 -9.60 13.81
CA GLU A 423 -27.14 -9.79 14.97
C GLU A 423 -25.68 -9.90 14.49
N VAL A 424 -25.42 -10.71 13.46
CA VAL A 424 -24.10 -10.86 12.83
C VAL A 424 -23.57 -9.52 12.24
N VAL A 425 -24.42 -8.72 11.60
CA VAL A 425 -24.03 -7.37 11.14
C VAL A 425 -23.64 -6.47 12.31
N HIS A 426 -24.43 -6.45 13.39
CA HIS A 426 -24.12 -5.64 14.57
C HIS A 426 -22.79 -6.04 15.23
N GLU A 427 -22.47 -7.34 15.34
CA GLU A 427 -21.20 -7.82 15.87
C GLU A 427 -19.99 -7.47 14.97
N TYR A 428 -20.15 -7.53 13.63
CA TYR A 428 -19.15 -6.98 12.70
C TYR A 428 -18.90 -5.49 12.97
N PHE A 429 -19.96 -4.69 13.18
CA PHE A 429 -19.80 -3.27 13.48
C PHE A 429 -19.15 -3.00 14.84
N ALA A 430 -19.44 -3.85 15.84
CA ALA A 430 -18.91 -3.75 17.19
C ALA A 430 -17.40 -4.09 17.31
N GLU A 431 -16.94 -5.14 16.63
CA GLU A 431 -15.59 -5.69 16.82
C GLU A 431 -14.70 -5.68 15.55
N VAL A 432 -15.21 -5.27 14.38
CA VAL A 432 -14.41 -5.13 13.14
C VAL A 432 -14.44 -3.69 12.61
N ASN A 433 -15.63 -3.12 12.37
CA ASN A 433 -15.75 -1.76 11.83
C ASN A 433 -15.26 -0.69 12.83
N ALA A 434 -15.28 -0.99 14.14
CA ALA A 434 -14.67 -0.18 15.20
C ALA A 434 -13.13 -0.04 15.09
N PHE A 435 -12.48 -0.83 14.23
CA PHE A 435 -11.05 -0.74 13.91
C PHE A 435 -10.79 -0.33 12.47
N PHE A 436 -11.66 -0.77 11.56
CA PHE A 436 -11.58 -0.51 10.14
C PHE A 436 -12.91 0.14 9.73
N PRO A 437 -13.06 1.46 9.96
CA PRO A 437 -14.32 2.19 9.81
C PRO A 437 -14.63 2.46 8.33
N LEU A 438 -14.97 1.39 7.61
CA LEU A 438 -15.04 1.35 6.15
C LEU A 438 -16.48 1.47 5.63
N LEU A 439 -17.46 1.07 6.44
CA LEU A 439 -18.87 0.97 6.08
C LEU A 439 -19.77 1.75 7.05
N SER A 440 -20.98 2.08 6.57
CA SER A 440 -22.12 2.57 7.35
C SER A 440 -23.01 1.41 7.76
N LEU A 441 -23.51 1.41 9.00
CA LEU A 441 -24.43 0.38 9.50
C LEU A 441 -25.75 0.39 8.74
N ASP A 442 -26.30 1.58 8.50
CA ASP A 442 -27.61 1.76 7.87
C ASP A 442 -27.60 1.28 6.41
N ASP A 443 -26.53 1.55 5.65
CA ASP A 443 -26.38 1.12 4.26
C ASP A 443 -26.28 -0.42 4.15
N VAL A 444 -25.56 -1.06 5.07
CA VAL A 444 -25.41 -2.52 5.12
C VAL A 444 -26.72 -3.19 5.53
N MET A 445 -27.43 -2.62 6.51
CA MET A 445 -28.73 -3.12 6.96
C MET A 445 -29.80 -2.99 5.86
N ALA A 446 -29.87 -1.84 5.17
CA ALA A 446 -30.75 -1.66 4.02
C ALA A 446 -30.40 -2.62 2.86
N THR A 447 -29.12 -2.93 2.66
CA THR A 447 -28.68 -3.95 1.68
C THR A 447 -29.13 -5.35 2.09
N LEU A 448 -29.01 -5.71 3.37
CA LEU A 448 -29.53 -6.97 3.91
C LEU A 448 -31.05 -7.07 3.74
N ASP A 449 -31.79 -5.99 4.00
CA ASP A 449 -33.25 -5.96 3.87
C ASP A 449 -33.73 -6.20 2.43
N GLU A 450 -33.13 -5.56 1.41
CA GLU A 450 -33.52 -5.82 0.01
C GLU A 450 -33.16 -7.25 -0.42
N VAL A 451 -32.02 -7.80 0.03
CA VAL A 451 -31.64 -9.20 -0.25
C VAL A 451 -32.60 -10.19 0.41
N VAL A 452 -32.90 -10.02 1.70
CA VAL A 452 -33.88 -10.83 2.44
C VAL A 452 -35.26 -10.76 1.79
N ARG A 453 -35.70 -9.56 1.42
CA ARG A 453 -37.01 -9.33 0.77
C ARG A 453 -37.10 -10.02 -0.58
N ARG A 454 -36.07 -9.89 -1.43
CA ARG A 454 -36.06 -10.46 -2.79
C ARG A 454 -35.88 -11.98 -2.79
N GLU A 455 -34.87 -12.51 -2.11
CA GLU A 455 -34.58 -13.95 -2.17
C GLU A 455 -35.64 -14.82 -1.48
N ARG A 456 -36.49 -14.23 -0.63
CA ARG A 456 -37.69 -14.90 -0.07
C ARG A 456 -38.96 -14.76 -0.92
N THR A 457 -38.97 -13.95 -1.98
CA THR A 457 -40.18 -13.68 -2.79
C THR A 457 -40.02 -13.92 -4.30
N ALA A 458 -38.78 -14.03 -4.81
CA ALA A 458 -38.52 -14.18 -6.23
C ALA A 458 -38.95 -15.56 -6.76
N SER A 459 -39.78 -15.53 -7.82
CA SER A 459 -39.93 -16.66 -8.75
C SER A 459 -38.66 -16.80 -9.60
N GLU A 460 -38.48 -17.92 -10.31
CA GLU A 460 -37.24 -18.15 -11.08
C GLU A 460 -37.07 -17.21 -12.30
N GLU A 461 -38.11 -16.46 -12.68
CA GLU A 461 -38.17 -15.60 -13.87
C GLU A 461 -37.69 -14.14 -13.63
N ASP A 462 -37.46 -13.73 -12.38
CA ASP A 462 -37.10 -12.34 -12.01
C ASP A 462 -35.57 -12.10 -12.16
N GLU A 463 -35.09 -12.00 -13.40
CA GLU A 463 -33.65 -12.12 -13.75
C GLU A 463 -32.79 -10.84 -13.57
N VAL A 464 -33.34 -9.73 -13.05
CA VAL A 464 -32.61 -8.44 -12.92
C VAL A 464 -32.00 -8.24 -11.52
N PRO A 465 -30.66 -8.13 -11.37
CA PRO A 465 -30.04 -7.84 -10.08
C PRO A 465 -30.24 -6.36 -9.68
N VAL A 466 -31.08 -6.11 -8.67
CA VAL A 466 -31.30 -4.76 -8.10
C VAL A 466 -30.12 -4.33 -7.22
N VAL A 467 -29.50 -5.26 -6.49
CA VAL A 467 -28.28 -5.03 -5.71
C VAL A 467 -27.07 -5.35 -6.59
N GLY A 468 -26.22 -4.35 -6.85
CA GLY A 468 -25.01 -4.52 -7.67
C GLY A 468 -24.00 -5.49 -7.05
N PRO A 469 -23.19 -6.23 -7.85
CA PRO A 469 -22.30 -7.30 -7.36
C PRO A 469 -21.37 -6.89 -6.21
N ALA A 470 -20.77 -5.69 -6.27
CA ALA A 470 -19.92 -5.18 -5.20
C ALA A 470 -20.68 -5.00 -3.87
N ARG A 471 -21.88 -4.42 -3.89
CA ARG A 471 -22.70 -4.24 -2.67
C ARG A 471 -23.16 -5.57 -2.07
N TYR A 472 -23.50 -6.54 -2.93
CA TYR A 472 -23.81 -7.89 -2.48
C TYR A 472 -22.59 -8.58 -1.85
N CYS A 473 -21.40 -8.41 -2.44
CA CYS A 473 -20.16 -8.94 -1.88
C CYS A 473 -19.76 -8.25 -0.57
N LEU A 474 -20.01 -6.94 -0.40
CA LEU A 474 -19.85 -6.26 0.90
C LEU A 474 -20.72 -6.92 1.97
N LEU A 475 -21.99 -7.20 1.67
CA LEU A 475 -22.88 -7.90 2.61
C LEU A 475 -22.32 -9.29 2.96
N LEU A 476 -21.91 -10.10 1.98
CA LEU A 476 -21.32 -11.42 2.25
C LEU A 476 -20.04 -11.34 3.09
N LEU A 477 -19.17 -10.35 2.85
CA LEU A 477 -17.92 -10.15 3.59
C LEU A 477 -18.18 -9.64 5.02
N VAL A 478 -19.17 -8.76 5.22
CA VAL A 478 -19.64 -8.35 6.55
C VAL A 478 -20.19 -9.55 7.31
N LEU A 479 -21.06 -10.37 6.70
CA LEU A 479 -21.62 -11.55 7.36
C LEU A 479 -20.54 -12.59 7.68
N CYS A 480 -19.56 -12.77 6.79
CA CYS A 480 -18.41 -13.64 6.98
C CYS A 480 -17.56 -13.20 8.20
N LEU A 481 -17.14 -11.93 8.24
CA LEU A 481 -16.36 -11.36 9.34
C LEU A 481 -17.15 -11.28 10.65
N GLY A 482 -18.45 -11.00 10.59
CA GLY A 482 -19.34 -11.02 11.74
C GLY A 482 -19.47 -12.42 12.33
N CYS A 483 -19.70 -13.45 11.50
CA CYS A 483 -19.72 -14.85 11.96
C CYS A 483 -18.39 -15.25 12.61
N PHE A 484 -17.25 -14.87 12.02
CA PHE A 484 -15.92 -15.10 12.60
C PHE A 484 -15.77 -14.47 14.01
N VAL A 485 -16.28 -13.26 14.21
CA VAL A 485 -16.35 -12.63 15.55
C VAL A 485 -17.30 -13.39 16.48
N CYS A 486 -18.50 -13.75 16.04
CA CYS A 486 -19.50 -14.44 16.86
C CYS A 486 -19.05 -15.83 17.35
N MET A 487 -18.17 -16.52 16.61
CA MET A 487 -17.58 -17.78 17.05
C MET A 487 -16.51 -17.61 18.13
N GLY A 488 -16.04 -16.38 18.39
CA GLY A 488 -15.06 -16.05 19.42
C GLY A 488 -13.59 -16.31 19.02
N GLU A 489 -13.34 -17.01 17.91
CA GLU A 489 -12.03 -17.45 17.43
C GLU A 489 -11.01 -16.32 17.22
N TYR A 490 -11.48 -15.07 17.11
CA TYR A 490 -10.64 -13.89 17.06
C TYR A 490 -9.87 -13.58 18.36
N ARG A 491 -10.34 -14.10 19.52
CA ARG A 491 -9.77 -13.84 20.85
C ARG A 491 -8.80 -14.95 21.24
N ILE A 492 -7.51 -14.72 21.04
CA ILE A 492 -6.48 -15.75 21.24
C ILE A 492 -5.91 -15.68 22.67
N SER A 493 -6.11 -16.71 23.48
CA SER A 493 -5.38 -16.91 24.75
C SER A 493 -4.40 -18.09 24.65
N LEU A 494 -3.39 -18.13 25.51
CA LEU A 494 -2.49 -19.27 25.65
C LEU A 494 -3.09 -20.40 26.51
N ASP A 495 -3.94 -20.06 27.49
CA ASP A 495 -4.41 -21.02 28.49
C ASP A 495 -5.47 -21.99 27.91
N GLU A 496 -6.24 -21.56 26.91
CA GLU A 496 -7.22 -22.39 26.21
C GLU A 496 -6.59 -23.56 25.42
N VAL A 497 -5.29 -23.48 25.11
CA VAL A 497 -4.54 -24.56 24.43
C VAL A 497 -4.26 -25.73 25.38
N ALA A 498 -4.27 -25.50 26.70
CA ALA A 498 -3.90 -26.49 27.71
C ALA A 498 -5.02 -27.50 28.05
N GLY A 499 -6.27 -27.25 27.65
CA GLY A 499 -7.42 -28.10 28.02
C GLY A 499 -8.54 -28.12 26.98
N ARG A 500 -8.80 -29.30 26.39
CA ARG A 500 -10.02 -29.57 25.61
C ARG A 500 -11.23 -29.82 26.53
N ASP A 501 -11.60 -28.82 27.34
CA ASP A 501 -12.90 -28.77 28.02
C ASP A 501 -13.54 -27.41 27.75
N GLY A 502 -14.55 -27.40 26.87
CA GLY A 502 -15.18 -26.17 26.39
C GLY A 502 -16.17 -25.58 27.39
N GLY A 503 -15.84 -24.41 27.94
CA GLY A 503 -16.68 -23.64 28.86
C GLY A 503 -15.79 -22.92 29.89
N GLN A 504 -16.10 -21.71 30.36
CA GLN A 504 -17.47 -21.23 30.63
C GLN A 504 -17.75 -19.79 30.13
N HIS A 505 -16.81 -19.12 29.43
CA HIS A 505 -16.98 -17.71 29.04
C HIS A 505 -17.79 -17.46 27.75
N ALA A 506 -18.10 -18.50 26.96
CA ALA A 506 -18.99 -18.41 25.79
C ALA A 506 -20.50 -18.36 26.16
N GLN A 507 -20.86 -17.59 27.20
CA GLN A 507 -22.23 -17.52 27.74
C GLN A 507 -22.79 -16.08 27.77
N SER A 508 -22.90 -15.47 26.60
CA SER A 508 -23.88 -14.39 26.36
C SER A 508 -24.13 -14.24 24.85
N LEU A 509 -25.36 -14.52 24.42
CA LEU A 509 -25.85 -14.48 23.03
C LEU A 509 -25.18 -15.53 22.09
N GLY A 510 -25.86 -15.86 20.98
CA GLY A 510 -25.32 -16.64 19.85
C GLY A 510 -25.31 -18.19 19.93
N SER A 511 -25.23 -18.81 21.11
CA SER A 511 -24.83 -20.24 21.26
C SER A 511 -25.73 -21.32 20.62
N GLY A 512 -26.94 -20.98 20.20
CA GLY A 512 -27.79 -21.86 19.38
C GLY A 512 -27.41 -21.82 17.89
N PHE A 513 -27.35 -20.62 17.31
CA PHE A 513 -27.27 -20.41 15.86
C PHE A 513 -26.01 -21.00 15.22
N PHE A 514 -24.84 -20.65 15.75
CA PHE A 514 -23.56 -21.11 15.18
C PHE A 514 -23.32 -22.61 15.41
N ARG A 515 -24.01 -23.20 16.40
CA ARG A 515 -23.99 -24.64 16.67
C ARG A 515 -24.85 -25.45 15.67
N GLU A 516 -25.86 -24.83 15.07
CA GLU A 516 -26.65 -25.40 13.97
C GLU A 516 -25.87 -25.43 12.64
N CYS A 517 -24.80 -24.62 12.50
CA CYS A 517 -24.09 -24.41 11.23
C CYS A 517 -22.57 -24.14 11.39
N PRO A 518 -21.76 -25.13 11.80
CA PRO A 518 -20.31 -24.98 11.86
C PRO A 518 -19.69 -24.57 10.51
N GLY A 519 -18.65 -23.74 10.54
CA GLY A 519 -17.99 -23.21 9.32
C GLY A 519 -18.94 -22.38 8.44
N ILE A 520 -19.85 -21.61 9.04
CA ILE A 520 -20.75 -20.70 8.31
C ILE A 520 -19.97 -19.55 7.65
N ASP A 521 -18.96 -19.01 8.33
CA ASP A 521 -18.07 -17.96 7.83
C ASP A 521 -17.31 -18.41 6.57
N GLY A 522 -16.73 -19.62 6.56
CA GLY A 522 -16.02 -20.18 5.41
C GLY A 522 -16.92 -20.46 4.21
N ARG A 523 -18.20 -20.76 4.45
CA ARG A 523 -19.22 -20.94 3.38
C ARG A 523 -19.71 -19.59 2.83
N LEU A 524 -19.82 -18.57 3.68
CA LEU A 524 -20.04 -17.18 3.24
C LEU A 524 -18.83 -16.64 2.47
N TRP A 525 -17.61 -16.99 2.89
CA TRP A 525 -16.36 -16.68 2.18
C TRP A 525 -16.34 -17.34 0.80
N ASP A 526 -16.62 -18.64 0.68
CA ASP A 526 -16.67 -19.32 -0.61
C ASP A 526 -17.72 -18.73 -1.57
N LYS A 527 -18.83 -18.17 -1.06
CA LYS A 527 -19.78 -17.37 -1.86
C LYS A 527 -19.21 -16.00 -2.25
N ALA A 528 -18.55 -15.30 -1.33
CA ALA A 528 -17.90 -14.02 -1.61
C ALA A 528 -16.80 -14.15 -2.68
N ARG A 529 -16.02 -15.24 -2.67
CA ARG A 529 -14.99 -15.54 -3.69
C ARG A 529 -15.52 -15.50 -5.12
N LEU A 530 -16.75 -15.98 -5.36
CA LEU A 530 -17.38 -15.96 -6.68
C LEU A 530 -17.57 -14.52 -7.20
N LEU A 531 -17.90 -13.57 -6.30
CA LEU A 531 -18.05 -12.16 -6.64
C LEU A 531 -16.70 -11.42 -6.64
N LEU A 532 -15.77 -11.77 -5.75
CA LEU A 532 -14.43 -11.18 -5.69
C LEU A 532 -13.65 -11.31 -7.01
N GLY A 533 -13.84 -12.41 -7.76
CA GLY A 533 -13.26 -12.57 -9.10
C GLY A 533 -13.72 -11.50 -10.10
N PHE A 534 -14.99 -11.12 -10.07
CA PHE A 534 -15.55 -10.03 -10.89
C PHE A 534 -15.08 -8.66 -10.38
N ILE A 535 -15.22 -8.43 -9.07
CA ILE A 535 -14.87 -7.20 -8.34
C ILE A 535 -13.38 -6.85 -8.45
N SER A 536 -12.52 -7.83 -8.65
CA SER A 536 -11.10 -7.63 -8.94
C SER A 536 -10.88 -6.70 -10.14
N SER A 537 -11.76 -6.74 -11.15
CA SER A 537 -11.71 -5.85 -12.32
C SER A 537 -12.35 -4.47 -12.13
N GLU A 538 -13.22 -4.29 -11.13
CA GLU A 538 -13.93 -3.03 -10.91
C GLU A 538 -13.07 -1.94 -10.25
N THR A 539 -13.34 -0.66 -10.58
CA THR A 539 -12.72 0.51 -9.92
C THR A 539 -13.80 1.44 -9.37
N THR A 540 -14.60 0.89 -8.45
CA THR A 540 -15.63 1.56 -7.65
C THR A 540 -15.19 1.65 -6.18
N LEU A 541 -15.89 2.46 -5.36
CA LEU A 541 -15.62 2.53 -3.92
C LEU A 541 -15.96 1.19 -3.26
N GLU A 542 -17.11 0.63 -3.60
CA GLU A 542 -17.59 -0.65 -3.08
C GLU A 542 -16.63 -1.80 -3.43
N ALA A 543 -16.09 -1.84 -4.66
CA ALA A 543 -15.10 -2.85 -5.04
C ALA A 543 -13.80 -2.78 -4.24
N ALA A 544 -13.36 -1.57 -3.87
CA ALA A 544 -12.17 -1.37 -3.05
C ALA A 544 -12.45 -1.65 -1.56
N GLN A 545 -13.66 -1.36 -1.07
CA GLN A 545 -14.12 -1.83 0.25
C GLN A 545 -14.17 -3.37 0.30
N CYS A 546 -14.63 -4.05 -0.75
CA CYS A 546 -14.63 -5.52 -0.83
C CYS A 546 -13.21 -6.11 -0.72
N THR A 547 -12.24 -5.59 -1.49
CA THR A 547 -10.86 -6.07 -1.39
C THR A 547 -10.26 -5.77 -0.02
N MET A 548 -10.63 -4.66 0.63
CA MET A 548 -10.15 -4.36 1.98
C MET A 548 -10.66 -5.39 2.99
N LEU A 549 -11.97 -5.69 2.99
CA LEU A 549 -12.55 -6.69 3.90
C LEU A 549 -12.04 -8.12 3.61
N ALA A 550 -11.78 -8.46 2.35
CA ALA A 550 -11.12 -9.72 1.98
C ALA A 550 -9.71 -9.83 2.58
N GLY A 551 -8.94 -8.73 2.58
CA GLY A 551 -7.64 -8.64 3.26
C GLY A 551 -7.74 -8.83 4.77
N LEU A 552 -8.73 -8.20 5.43
CA LEU A 552 -8.97 -8.35 6.86
C LEU A 552 -9.34 -9.79 7.25
N TYR A 553 -10.25 -10.44 6.52
CA TYR A 553 -10.65 -11.83 6.81
C TYR A 553 -9.48 -12.79 6.65
N MET A 554 -8.67 -12.64 5.59
CA MET A 554 -7.45 -13.43 5.41
C MET A 554 -6.43 -13.18 6.53
N GLY A 555 -6.25 -11.93 6.96
CA GLY A 555 -5.34 -11.57 8.05
C GLY A 555 -5.77 -12.13 9.40
N ALA A 556 -7.08 -12.15 9.68
CA ALA A 556 -7.66 -12.72 10.90
C ALA A 556 -7.55 -14.26 10.94
N ASN A 557 -7.61 -14.91 9.77
CA ASN A 557 -7.35 -16.33 9.57
C ASN A 557 -5.84 -16.69 9.49
N GLY A 558 -4.96 -15.72 9.75
CA GLY A 558 -3.49 -15.90 9.72
C GLY A 558 -2.88 -16.07 8.32
N ARG A 559 -3.66 -15.96 7.24
CA ARG A 559 -3.21 -16.10 5.86
C ARG A 559 -2.51 -14.83 5.36
N VAL A 560 -1.27 -14.64 5.82
CA VAL A 560 -0.46 -13.43 5.60
C VAL A 560 -0.32 -13.06 4.11
N ALA A 561 0.06 -14.00 3.24
CA ALA A 561 0.26 -13.73 1.82
C ALA A 561 -1.04 -13.31 1.10
N ASP A 562 -2.17 -13.99 1.37
CA ASP A 562 -3.47 -13.63 0.80
C ASP A 562 -3.96 -12.28 1.34
N SER A 563 -3.75 -12.02 2.63
CA SER A 563 -4.08 -10.74 3.28
C SER A 563 -3.33 -9.58 2.64
N PHE A 564 -2.03 -9.75 2.39
CA PHE A 564 -1.20 -8.78 1.68
C PHE A 564 -1.64 -8.57 0.24
N HIS A 565 -1.96 -9.64 -0.51
CA HIS A 565 -2.49 -9.54 -1.88
C HIS A 565 -3.74 -8.64 -1.95
N TRP A 566 -4.72 -8.88 -1.08
CA TRP A 566 -5.95 -8.09 -1.02
C TRP A 566 -5.74 -6.66 -0.49
N ALA A 567 -4.81 -6.45 0.45
CA ALA A 567 -4.41 -5.12 0.92
C ALA A 567 -3.77 -4.28 -0.20
N HIS A 568 -2.85 -4.87 -0.96
CA HIS A 568 -2.22 -4.22 -2.11
C HIS A 568 -3.22 -3.95 -3.24
N ALA A 569 -4.10 -4.91 -3.56
CA ALA A 569 -5.17 -4.71 -4.55
C ALA A 569 -6.13 -3.57 -4.16
N THR A 570 -6.41 -3.41 -2.87
CA THR A 570 -7.16 -2.26 -2.33
C THR A 570 -6.41 -0.96 -2.57
N ALA A 571 -5.11 -0.92 -2.25
CA ALA A 571 -4.31 0.28 -2.37
C ALA A 571 -4.16 0.76 -3.82
N VAL A 572 -4.03 -0.17 -4.78
CA VAL A 572 -4.05 0.11 -6.22
C VAL A 572 -5.40 0.66 -6.67
N LYS A 573 -6.53 0.10 -6.20
CA LYS A 573 -7.86 0.67 -6.45
C LYS A 573 -8.00 2.08 -5.85
N CYS A 574 -7.45 2.31 -4.65
CA CYS A 574 -7.41 3.64 -4.02
C CYS A 574 -6.55 4.64 -4.81
N GLU A 575 -5.41 4.24 -5.37
CA GLU A 575 -4.63 5.09 -6.28
C GLU A 575 -5.46 5.47 -7.51
N ALA A 576 -6.07 4.48 -8.19
CA ALA A 576 -6.86 4.72 -9.40
C ALA A 576 -8.08 5.63 -9.14
N LEU A 577 -8.77 5.45 -8.01
CA LEU A 577 -9.86 6.31 -7.56
C LEU A 577 -9.39 7.74 -7.26
N ALA A 578 -8.27 7.90 -6.53
CA ALA A 578 -7.69 9.21 -6.23
C ALA A 578 -7.26 9.94 -7.51
N ARG A 579 -6.57 9.23 -8.41
CA ARG A 579 -6.14 9.73 -9.73
C ARG A 579 -7.33 10.20 -10.57
N ARG A 580 -8.43 9.44 -10.60
CA ARG A 580 -9.66 9.81 -11.32
C ARG A 580 -10.24 11.12 -10.79
N ALA A 581 -10.44 11.23 -9.47
CA ALA A 581 -11.02 12.41 -8.83
C ALA A 581 -10.17 13.69 -8.99
N VAL A 582 -8.83 13.54 -9.03
CA VAL A 582 -7.90 14.65 -9.27
C VAL A 582 -7.97 15.15 -10.72
N ILE A 583 -8.18 14.26 -11.68
CA ILE A 583 -8.30 14.61 -13.12
C ILE A 583 -9.68 15.18 -13.45
N SER A 584 -10.75 14.73 -12.79
CA SER A 584 -12.13 15.02 -13.20
C SER A 584 -12.74 16.32 -12.67
N THR A 585 -12.10 17.03 -11.73
CA THR A 585 -12.85 17.95 -10.85
C THR A 585 -12.06 19.16 -10.38
N ASP A 586 -12.50 20.36 -10.76
CA ASP A 586 -12.00 21.64 -10.22
C ASP A 586 -12.61 22.01 -8.85
N GLY A 587 -13.68 21.34 -8.43
CA GLY A 587 -14.45 21.65 -7.22
C GLY A 587 -13.69 21.52 -5.88
N THR A 588 -14.30 22.05 -4.82
CA THR A 588 -13.72 22.15 -3.46
C THR A 588 -13.94 20.92 -2.57
N ASP A 589 -14.89 20.03 -2.88
CA ASP A 589 -14.93 18.69 -2.31
C ASP A 589 -14.81 17.65 -3.44
N ARG A 590 -13.74 16.85 -3.37
CA ARG A 590 -13.34 15.89 -4.42
C ARG A 590 -13.40 14.44 -3.93
N PHE A 591 -13.67 14.22 -2.64
CA PHE A 591 -13.50 12.92 -1.98
C PHE A 591 -14.55 12.73 -0.89
N SER A 592 -15.46 11.75 -1.05
CA SER A 592 -16.40 11.37 0.02
C SER A 592 -15.67 10.86 1.26
N ASP A 593 -16.25 11.04 2.45
CA ASP A 593 -15.57 10.66 3.70
C ASP A 593 -15.33 9.14 3.80
N ALA A 594 -16.25 8.33 3.28
CA ALA A 594 -16.04 6.88 3.12
C ALA A 594 -14.81 6.54 2.25
N PHE A 595 -14.53 7.30 1.17
CA PHE A 595 -13.29 7.15 0.42
C PHE A 595 -12.07 7.64 1.19
N ARG A 596 -12.16 8.75 1.94
CA ARG A 596 -11.06 9.23 2.80
C ARG A 596 -10.68 8.18 3.84
N ARG A 597 -11.67 7.57 4.51
CA ARG A 597 -11.44 6.47 5.48
C ARG A 597 -10.79 5.27 4.81
N LEU A 598 -11.34 4.79 3.69
CA LEU A 598 -10.76 3.66 2.95
C LEU A 598 -9.31 3.95 2.51
N PHE A 599 -9.04 5.12 1.94
CA PHE A 599 -7.70 5.51 1.49
C PHE A 599 -6.69 5.48 2.65
N TRP A 600 -7.04 6.10 3.78
CA TRP A 600 -6.13 6.16 4.92
C TRP A 600 -5.97 4.81 5.64
N VAL A 601 -7.05 4.03 5.79
CA VAL A 601 -6.99 2.66 6.31
C VAL A 601 -6.15 1.76 5.40
N SER A 602 -6.32 1.85 4.07
CA SER A 602 -5.54 1.07 3.09
C SER A 602 -4.06 1.47 3.10
N LEU A 603 -3.74 2.77 3.15
CA LEU A 603 -2.37 3.26 3.25
C LEU A 603 -1.68 2.81 4.55
N ILE A 604 -2.41 2.76 5.67
CA ILE A 604 -1.91 2.20 6.93
C ILE A 604 -1.67 0.69 6.78
N TYR A 605 -2.64 -0.05 6.25
CA TYR A 605 -2.65 -1.52 6.25
C TYR A 605 -1.68 -2.11 5.22
N GLU A 606 -1.64 -1.62 3.98
CA GLU A 606 -0.57 -1.96 3.02
C GLU A 606 0.80 -1.55 3.60
N GLY A 607 0.90 -0.36 4.19
CA GLY A 607 2.12 0.12 4.83
C GLY A 607 2.62 -0.77 5.97
N ASP A 608 1.72 -1.40 6.72
CA ASP A 608 2.04 -2.37 7.79
C ASP A 608 2.65 -3.67 7.22
N PHE A 609 2.25 -4.12 6.03
CA PHE A 609 2.92 -5.23 5.33
C PHE A 609 4.22 -4.80 4.65
N VAL A 610 4.22 -3.71 3.88
CA VAL A 610 5.37 -3.28 3.06
C VAL A 610 6.58 -2.88 3.90
N SER A 611 6.39 -2.46 5.17
CA SER A 611 7.52 -2.26 6.08
C SER A 611 8.29 -3.54 6.45
N GLU A 612 7.75 -4.73 6.17
CA GLU A 612 8.43 -6.02 6.40
C GLU A 612 8.69 -6.78 5.09
N ILE A 613 7.67 -6.86 4.22
CA ILE A 613 7.62 -7.64 2.98
C ILE A 613 8.09 -6.80 1.79
N SER A 614 9.08 -7.28 1.03
CA SER A 614 9.64 -6.59 -0.16
C SER A 614 9.47 -7.36 -1.48
N ILE A 615 8.40 -8.16 -1.64
CA ILE A 615 8.17 -9.00 -2.83
C ILE A 615 7.45 -8.30 -4.01
N THR A 616 6.83 -7.14 -3.78
CA THR A 616 6.10 -6.37 -4.81
C THR A 616 6.48 -4.89 -4.74
N LEU A 617 6.30 -4.18 -5.85
CA LEU A 617 6.46 -2.73 -5.89
C LEU A 617 5.32 -2.06 -5.08
N PRO A 618 5.56 -0.94 -4.37
CA PRO A 618 4.49 -0.22 -3.67
C PRO A 618 3.36 0.20 -4.63
N SER A 619 2.10 0.09 -4.18
CA SER A 619 0.88 0.36 -4.98
C SER A 619 0.79 1.73 -5.66
N GLY A 620 1.61 2.70 -5.26
CA GLY A 620 1.50 4.10 -5.68
C GLY A 620 0.53 4.94 -4.86
N ILE A 621 -0.23 4.36 -3.89
CA ILE A 621 -1.21 5.09 -3.07
C ILE A 621 -0.63 6.36 -2.40
N THR A 622 0.64 6.31 -1.98
CA THR A 622 1.36 7.43 -1.36
C THR A 622 1.58 8.62 -2.31
N ARG A 623 1.45 8.48 -3.64
CA ARG A 623 1.49 9.63 -4.57
C ARG A 623 0.40 10.66 -4.29
N TYR A 624 -0.66 10.26 -3.59
CA TYR A 624 -1.84 11.06 -3.27
C TYR A 624 -1.92 11.47 -1.79
N GLU A 625 -0.91 11.18 -0.96
CA GLU A 625 -0.94 11.43 0.49
C GLU A 625 -1.09 12.91 0.89
N ASP A 626 -0.66 13.84 0.04
CA ASP A 626 -0.81 15.29 0.26
C ASP A 626 -2.10 15.86 -0.34
N VAL A 627 -2.84 15.06 -1.12
CA VAL A 627 -4.00 15.46 -1.93
C VAL A 627 -5.33 14.96 -1.36
N VAL A 628 -5.38 13.71 -0.88
CA VAL A 628 -6.57 13.16 -0.20
C VAL A 628 -6.62 13.74 1.23
N PRO A 629 -7.69 14.45 1.64
CA PRO A 629 -7.82 14.94 3.01
C PRO A 629 -7.91 13.79 4.03
N TYR A 630 -7.56 14.05 5.28
CA TYR A 630 -7.96 13.18 6.38
C TYR A 630 -9.49 13.13 6.52
N PRO A 631 -10.06 12.07 7.12
CA PRO A 631 -11.49 12.01 7.41
C PRO A 631 -11.91 13.16 8.32
N ALA A 632 -13.14 13.63 8.17
CA ALA A 632 -13.65 14.76 8.94
C ALA A 632 -15.12 14.52 9.34
N PRO A 633 -15.56 15.01 10.53
CA PRO A 633 -16.96 14.91 10.92
C PRO A 633 -17.85 15.65 9.90
N GLU A 634 -18.87 14.96 9.39
CA GLU A 634 -19.77 15.52 8.39
C GLU A 634 -20.49 16.77 8.92
N THR A 635 -20.36 17.90 8.21
CA THR A 635 -21.20 19.05 8.54
C THR A 635 -22.67 18.74 8.23
N PRO A 636 -23.62 19.08 9.13
CA PRO A 636 -25.01 18.61 9.04
C PRO A 636 -25.79 19.07 7.79
N LYS A 637 -25.23 19.98 6.97
CA LYS A 637 -25.81 20.42 5.70
C LYS A 637 -25.81 19.31 4.64
N HIS A 638 -24.69 18.60 4.46
CA HIS A 638 -24.58 17.56 3.43
C HIS A 638 -25.54 16.39 3.65
N ARG A 639 -25.83 16.07 4.93
CA ARG A 639 -26.77 15.01 5.30
C ARG A 639 -28.22 15.33 4.92
N GLN A 640 -28.62 16.61 4.92
CA GLN A 640 -29.95 17.00 4.44
C GLN A 640 -30.10 16.82 2.93
N GLU A 641 -29.06 17.11 2.14
CA GLU A 641 -29.08 16.94 0.69
C GLU A 641 -29.10 15.45 0.29
N HIS A 642 -28.30 14.60 0.96
CA HIS A 642 -28.34 13.15 0.74
C HIS A 642 -29.67 12.51 1.17
N ALA A 643 -30.26 12.93 2.30
CA ALA A 643 -31.56 12.43 2.73
C ALA A 643 -32.72 12.87 1.81
N ALA A 644 -32.67 14.11 1.29
CA ALA A 644 -33.65 14.63 0.35
C ALA A 644 -33.65 13.89 -1.01
N ALA A 645 -32.53 13.28 -1.40
CA ALA A 645 -32.45 12.47 -2.63
C ALA A 645 -33.24 11.16 -2.57
N PHE A 646 -33.59 10.65 -1.37
CA PHE A 646 -34.20 9.32 -1.18
C PHE A 646 -35.42 9.28 -0.24
N SER A 647 -35.91 10.41 0.27
CA SER A 647 -37.10 10.44 1.13
C SER A 647 -38.05 11.60 0.84
N SER A 648 -39.34 11.29 0.64
CA SER A 648 -40.41 12.26 0.35
C SER A 648 -41.39 12.40 1.52
N SER A 649 -40.85 12.58 2.74
CA SER A 649 -41.65 12.79 3.97
C SER A 649 -40.86 13.61 4.98
N SER A 650 -41.29 14.86 5.21
CA SER A 650 -40.62 15.78 6.12
C SER A 650 -41.20 15.73 7.54
N GLU A 651 -40.40 15.40 8.54
CA GLU A 651 -40.66 15.83 9.92
C GLU A 651 -39.35 15.98 10.70
N GLN A 652 -39.25 17.01 11.55
CA GLN A 652 -38.02 17.37 12.26
C GLN A 652 -38.06 16.88 13.70
N ALA A 653 -37.23 15.88 14.03
CA ALA A 653 -37.04 15.39 15.39
C ALA A 653 -35.56 15.41 15.79
N THR A 654 -35.12 16.48 16.44
CA THR A 654 -33.77 16.56 17.05
C THR A 654 -33.71 15.70 18.30
N THR A 655 -33.43 14.41 18.14
CA THR A 655 -33.37 13.41 19.21
C THR A 655 -31.96 13.28 19.82
N PRO A 656 -31.84 12.88 21.11
CA PRO A 656 -30.55 12.75 21.79
C PRO A 656 -29.61 11.69 21.18
N THR A 657 -30.16 10.75 20.41
CA THR A 657 -29.39 9.76 19.62
C THR A 657 -28.44 10.42 18.60
N ALA A 658 -28.87 11.50 17.94
CA ALA A 658 -28.04 12.20 16.97
C ALA A 658 -26.75 12.76 17.62
N THR A 659 -26.89 13.34 18.82
CA THR A 659 -25.77 13.90 19.60
C THR A 659 -24.77 12.83 20.09
N SER A 660 -25.18 11.56 20.15
CA SER A 660 -24.28 10.43 20.43
C SER A 660 -23.55 9.96 19.17
N PHE A 661 -24.27 9.88 18.04
CA PHE A 661 -23.73 9.49 16.74
C PHE A 661 -22.58 10.42 16.30
N TYR A 662 -22.76 11.74 16.35
CA TYR A 662 -21.72 12.71 15.98
C TYR A 662 -20.41 12.54 16.78
N ARG A 663 -20.49 12.24 18.08
CA ARG A 663 -19.30 11.98 18.93
C ARG A 663 -18.53 10.73 18.48
N THR A 664 -19.25 9.68 18.08
CA THR A 664 -18.65 8.44 17.61
C THR A 664 -17.90 8.67 16.29
N GLU A 665 -18.51 9.41 15.37
CA GLU A 665 -17.88 9.78 14.09
C GLU A 665 -16.63 10.66 14.26
N GLU A 666 -16.65 11.61 15.20
CA GLU A 666 -15.47 12.41 15.55
C GLU A 666 -14.31 11.54 16.06
N LEU A 667 -14.56 10.66 17.04
CA LEU A 667 -13.56 9.74 17.59
C LEU A 667 -12.94 8.84 16.49
N VAL A 668 -13.77 8.32 15.60
CA VAL A 668 -13.35 7.46 14.49
C VAL A 668 -12.49 8.24 13.49
N ALA A 669 -12.88 9.46 13.13
CA ALA A 669 -12.09 10.33 12.27
C ALA A 669 -10.71 10.65 12.90
N PHE A 670 -10.64 10.93 14.21
CA PHE A 670 -9.38 11.15 14.90
C PHE A 670 -8.50 9.90 14.96
N GLN A 671 -9.05 8.72 15.28
CA GLN A 671 -8.31 7.46 15.31
C GLN A 671 -7.62 7.16 13.96
N VAL A 672 -8.34 7.30 12.84
CA VAL A 672 -7.79 7.09 11.49
C VAL A 672 -6.73 8.15 11.17
N SER A 673 -7.04 9.44 11.39
CA SER A 673 -6.13 10.55 11.10
C SER A 673 -4.81 10.46 11.85
N THR A 674 -4.85 10.13 13.16
CA THR A 674 -3.66 9.99 14.00
C THR A 674 -2.80 8.79 13.59
N ASN A 675 -3.40 7.62 13.33
CA ASN A 675 -2.66 6.45 12.85
C ASN A 675 -2.02 6.71 11.48
N ALA A 676 -2.73 7.40 10.59
CA ALA A 676 -2.22 7.78 9.28
C ALA A 676 -1.05 8.76 9.39
N ALA A 677 -1.17 9.82 10.18
CA ALA A 677 -0.10 10.80 10.39
C ALA A 677 1.18 10.14 10.92
N ILE A 678 1.06 9.23 11.91
CA ILE A 678 2.22 8.49 12.44
C ILE A 678 2.81 7.55 11.38
N ARG A 679 2.00 6.79 10.63
CA ARG A 679 2.52 5.91 9.56
C ARG A 679 3.22 6.69 8.45
N ARG A 680 2.69 7.86 8.03
CA ARG A 680 3.37 8.76 7.08
C ARG A 680 4.70 9.25 7.63
N PHE A 681 4.74 9.67 8.89
CA PHE A 681 5.98 10.08 9.56
C PHE A 681 7.01 8.93 9.59
N LEU A 682 6.62 7.71 9.96
CA LEU A 682 7.55 6.55 9.98
C LEU A 682 8.03 6.15 8.58
N ASN A 683 7.18 6.24 7.56
CA ASN A 683 7.61 6.04 6.16
C ASN A 683 8.64 7.10 5.71
N ARG A 684 8.56 8.33 6.26
CA ARG A 684 9.53 9.42 6.04
C ARG A 684 10.82 9.23 6.87
N VAL A 685 10.75 8.70 8.08
CA VAL A 685 11.94 8.26 8.83
C VAL A 685 12.69 7.20 8.02
N ASN A 686 11.98 6.22 7.45
CA ASN A 686 12.57 5.17 6.63
C ASN A 686 13.30 5.71 5.38
N SER A 687 12.74 6.68 4.65
CA SER A 687 13.43 7.26 3.48
C SER A 687 14.58 8.21 3.83
N VAL A 688 14.75 8.60 5.11
CA VAL A 688 15.88 9.43 5.59
C VAL A 688 17.00 8.61 6.19
N VAL A 689 16.65 7.63 7.03
CA VAL A 689 17.58 6.94 7.93
C VAL A 689 18.07 5.60 7.35
N TYR A 690 17.34 5.06 6.36
CA TYR A 690 17.47 3.67 5.92
C TYR A 690 17.66 3.49 4.39
N ASP A 691 18.16 4.51 3.66
CA ASP A 691 18.46 4.35 2.22
C ASP A 691 19.55 3.30 1.99
N SER A 692 19.19 2.29 1.21
CA SER A 692 20.04 1.28 0.56
C SER A 692 21.46 1.71 0.14
N LYS A 693 21.64 2.98 -0.26
CA LYS A 693 22.91 3.53 -0.77
C LYS A 693 23.96 3.78 0.32
N ASP A 694 23.58 3.77 1.60
CA ASP A 694 24.41 4.29 2.70
C ASP A 694 25.26 3.25 3.46
N GLN A 695 25.35 2.00 2.98
CA GLN A 695 26.33 1.02 3.50
C GLN A 695 27.78 1.56 3.54
N PHE A 696 28.12 2.51 2.66
CA PHE A 696 29.43 3.19 2.65
C PHE A 696 29.63 4.24 3.77
N ARG A 697 28.59 4.62 4.53
CA ARG A 697 28.70 5.65 5.58
C ARG A 697 29.00 5.08 6.98
N MET A 698 28.57 3.86 7.29
CA MET A 698 28.60 3.27 8.64
C MET A 698 30.01 3.05 9.26
N THR A 699 31.08 3.23 8.49
CA THR A 699 32.48 3.03 8.93
C THR A 699 33.22 4.35 9.23
N ARG A 700 32.53 5.50 9.34
CA ARG A 700 33.16 6.82 9.55
C ARG A 700 32.52 7.61 10.70
N ALA A 701 33.33 8.18 11.59
CA ALA A 701 32.86 9.00 12.73
C ALA A 701 31.96 10.20 12.35
N ASN A 702 32.06 10.69 11.11
CA ASN A 702 31.16 11.74 10.59
C ASN A 702 29.70 11.25 10.45
N TYR A 703 29.48 9.95 10.24
CA TYR A 703 28.14 9.36 10.15
C TYR A 703 27.42 9.35 11.50
N ALA A 704 28.11 9.02 12.59
CA ALA A 704 27.55 9.11 13.94
C ALA A 704 27.12 10.55 14.29
N ASN A 705 27.90 11.56 13.89
CA ASN A 705 27.54 12.97 14.09
C ASN A 705 26.34 13.41 13.22
N TRP A 706 26.21 12.86 12.00
CA TRP A 706 25.03 13.09 11.16
C TRP A 706 23.78 12.41 11.76
N LEU A 707 23.91 11.15 12.19
CA LEU A 707 22.85 10.39 12.87
C LEU A 707 22.36 11.13 14.12
N LEU A 708 23.24 11.46 15.06
CA LEU A 708 22.88 12.14 16.32
C LEU A 708 22.03 13.39 16.08
N ARG A 709 22.36 14.18 15.06
CA ARG A 709 21.54 15.34 14.67
C ARG A 709 20.17 14.93 14.12
N ILE A 710 20.14 14.08 13.08
CA ILE A 710 18.87 13.79 12.40
C ILE A 710 17.91 12.97 13.26
N THR A 711 18.41 12.10 14.14
CA THR A 711 17.57 11.37 15.09
C THR A 711 17.08 12.25 16.23
N GLU A 712 17.83 13.27 16.66
CA GLU A 712 17.33 14.27 17.61
C GLU A 712 16.20 15.09 17.01
N ASP A 713 16.37 15.59 15.78
CA ASP A 713 15.32 16.29 15.03
C ASP A 713 14.07 15.39 14.94
N LEU A 714 14.20 14.19 14.36
CA LEU A 714 13.08 13.25 14.15
C LEU A 714 12.42 12.80 15.47
N TRP A 715 13.19 12.54 16.54
CA TRP A 715 12.63 12.16 17.83
C TRP A 715 11.87 13.32 18.50
N SER A 716 12.34 14.56 18.32
CA SER A 716 11.64 15.74 18.83
C SER A 716 10.22 15.84 18.25
N TYR A 717 10.06 15.71 16.92
CA TYR A 717 8.76 15.66 16.26
C TYR A 717 7.91 14.46 16.71
N HIS A 718 8.47 13.24 16.66
CA HIS A 718 7.74 12.02 17.04
C HIS A 718 7.21 12.08 18.49
N GLY A 719 8.07 12.53 19.42
CA GLY A 719 7.71 12.71 20.82
C GLY A 719 6.73 13.87 21.04
N ALA A 720 6.84 14.97 20.29
CA ALA A 720 5.90 16.08 20.37
C ALA A 720 4.51 15.69 19.86
N LEU A 721 4.44 15.04 18.70
CA LEU A 721 3.20 14.50 18.11
C LEU A 721 2.46 13.63 19.13
N TYR A 722 3.15 12.69 19.78
CA TYR A 722 2.55 11.79 20.76
C TYR A 722 2.18 12.46 22.09
N ARG A 723 3.03 13.35 22.64
CA ARG A 723 2.72 14.09 23.89
C ARG A 723 1.54 15.07 23.73
N ASN A 724 1.27 15.53 22.50
CA ASN A 724 0.18 16.44 22.19
C ASN A 724 -1.13 15.71 21.79
N LEU A 725 -1.17 14.37 21.86
CA LEU A 725 -2.41 13.63 21.63
C LEU A 725 -3.37 13.81 22.81
N PRO A 726 -4.67 14.04 22.57
CA PRO A 726 -5.68 14.07 23.63
C PRO A 726 -5.75 12.76 24.43
N ASP A 727 -5.90 12.86 25.75
CA ASP A 727 -5.92 11.69 26.66
C ASP A 727 -6.97 10.63 26.29
N PHE A 728 -8.10 11.02 25.69
CA PHE A 728 -9.13 10.07 25.25
C PHE A 728 -8.65 9.12 24.14
N LEU A 729 -7.62 9.48 23.37
CA LEU A 729 -6.98 8.58 22.39
C LEU A 729 -6.01 7.59 23.05
N LEU A 730 -5.52 7.90 24.26
CA LEU A 730 -4.50 7.14 25.00
C LEU A 730 -5.05 6.36 26.21
N THR A 731 -6.33 6.54 26.52
CA THR A 731 -7.06 5.89 27.62
C THR A 731 -8.29 5.15 27.09
N SER A 732 -8.78 4.17 27.84
CA SER A 732 -10.00 3.43 27.54
C SER A 732 -10.93 3.46 28.74
N GLN A 733 -12.22 3.63 28.48
CA GLN A 733 -13.23 3.54 29.53
C GLN A 733 -13.81 2.12 29.62
N PRO A 734 -14.26 1.67 30.81
CA PRO A 734 -15.03 0.44 30.93
C PRO A 734 -16.31 0.53 30.08
N ARG A 735 -16.47 -0.41 29.13
CA ARG A 735 -17.64 -0.50 28.25
C ARG A 735 -18.85 -0.98 29.06
N ARG A 736 -19.56 -0.05 29.72
CA ARG A 736 -20.85 -0.29 30.39
C ARG A 736 -21.79 -1.04 29.43
N ARG A 737 -22.42 -2.11 29.89
CA ARG A 737 -23.36 -2.88 29.05
C ARG A 737 -24.76 -2.25 29.12
N PRO A 738 -25.58 -2.34 28.05
CA PRO A 738 -27.01 -2.03 28.14
C PRO A 738 -27.70 -3.03 29.10
N GLY A 739 -27.86 -2.64 30.36
CA GLY A 739 -28.44 -3.49 31.41
C GLY A 739 -27.97 -3.18 32.83
N ASP A 740 -26.80 -2.56 32.99
CA ASP A 740 -26.24 -2.20 34.31
C ASP A 740 -27.04 -1.05 34.95
N GLN A 741 -28.03 -1.38 35.81
CA GLN A 741 -28.76 -0.39 36.61
C GLN A 741 -27.94 0.00 37.85
N ASP A 742 -27.48 1.26 37.92
CA ASP A 742 -26.68 1.80 39.03
C ASP A 742 -27.48 1.84 40.35
N ASN A 743 -27.39 0.75 41.13
CA ASN A 743 -28.05 0.63 42.43
C ASN A 743 -27.13 1.10 43.57
N SER A 744 -26.57 2.31 43.44
CA SER A 744 -25.71 2.94 44.46
C SER A 744 -25.96 4.45 44.57
N VAL A 745 -26.59 4.88 45.67
CA VAL A 745 -26.86 6.29 45.99
C VAL A 745 -25.60 6.94 46.57
N GLY A 746 -25.14 8.04 45.99
CA GLY A 746 -23.98 8.81 46.48
C GLY A 746 -23.91 10.21 45.87
N GLY A 747 -24.42 11.22 46.59
CA GLY A 747 -24.74 12.53 46.03
C GLY A 747 -23.57 13.37 45.49
N GLY A 748 -23.83 14.07 44.38
CA GLY A 748 -23.01 15.14 43.81
C GLY A 748 -23.92 16.26 43.26
N SER A 749 -23.42 17.51 43.24
CA SER A 749 -24.23 18.70 42.91
C SER A 749 -24.72 18.72 41.44
N PRO A 750 -25.86 19.40 41.15
CA PRO A 750 -26.39 19.50 39.79
C PRO A 750 -25.43 20.26 38.86
N ALA A 751 -25.09 19.63 37.74
CA ALA A 751 -24.23 20.21 36.71
C ALA A 751 -24.96 21.32 35.91
N THR A 752 -24.21 22.35 35.49
CA THR A 752 -24.73 23.43 34.66
C THR A 752 -25.05 22.92 33.25
N PRO A 753 -26.27 23.09 32.71
CA PRO A 753 -26.61 22.64 31.37
C PRO A 753 -25.94 23.54 30.32
N GLY A 754 -24.98 22.98 29.57
CA GLY A 754 -24.38 23.68 28.43
C GLY A 754 -23.00 23.19 27.97
N ILE A 755 -22.21 22.57 28.85
CA ILE A 755 -20.86 22.06 28.50
C ILE A 755 -20.72 20.61 28.94
N ILE A 756 -20.81 19.71 27.97
CA ILE A 756 -20.47 18.28 28.12
C ILE A 756 -19.00 18.11 27.73
N ARG A 757 -18.25 17.29 28.48
CA ARG A 757 -16.82 17.10 28.25
C ARG A 757 -16.54 15.96 27.28
N LEU A 758 -15.44 16.07 26.53
CA LEU A 758 -14.92 15.00 25.68
C LEU A 758 -14.49 13.75 26.48
N GLU A 759 -14.39 13.90 27.80
CA GLU A 759 -14.17 12.85 28.82
C GLU A 759 -15.29 11.77 28.87
N GLU A 760 -16.36 11.87 28.07
CA GLU A 760 -17.44 10.87 27.99
C GLU A 760 -17.27 9.83 26.85
N LEU A 761 -16.26 9.94 25.98
CA LEU A 761 -16.10 9.04 24.83
C LEU A 761 -15.27 7.80 25.18
N GLY A 762 -15.93 6.64 25.26
CA GLY A 762 -15.30 5.34 25.50
C GLY A 762 -14.48 4.82 24.32
N ASN A 763 -13.18 5.11 24.28
CA ASN A 763 -12.26 4.60 23.27
C ASN A 763 -11.90 3.11 23.48
N ASN A 764 -11.91 2.33 22.40
CA ASN A 764 -11.68 0.89 22.42
C ASN A 764 -10.23 0.54 22.83
N PRO A 765 -10.01 -0.38 23.80
CA PRO A 765 -8.66 -0.80 24.23
C PRO A 765 -7.70 -1.13 23.09
N TRP A 766 -8.17 -1.82 22.05
CA TRP A 766 -7.35 -2.21 20.91
C TRP A 766 -6.82 -1.01 20.11
N ASN A 767 -7.56 0.10 20.03
CA ASN A 767 -7.10 1.32 19.37
C ASN A 767 -6.04 2.04 20.21
N VAL A 768 -6.21 2.08 21.54
CA VAL A 768 -5.19 2.59 22.47
C VAL A 768 -3.90 1.78 22.39
N LEU A 769 -3.99 0.45 22.31
CA LEU A 769 -2.84 -0.46 22.20
C LEU A 769 -2.11 -0.29 20.86
N ARG A 770 -2.83 -0.23 19.72
CA ARG A 770 -2.22 0.06 18.41
C ARG A 770 -1.47 1.41 18.43
N LEU A 771 -2.08 2.45 19.01
CA LEU A 771 -1.48 3.80 19.05
C LEU A 771 -0.23 3.86 19.94
N LYS A 772 -0.25 3.22 21.12
CA LYS A 772 0.93 3.04 21.99
C LYS A 772 2.02 2.20 21.32
N GLY A 773 1.62 1.14 20.60
CA GLY A 773 2.52 0.31 19.81
C GLY A 773 3.23 1.12 18.71
N ARG A 774 2.51 1.95 17.95
CA ARG A 774 3.13 2.80 16.91
C ARG A 774 4.12 3.82 17.49
N TYR A 775 3.89 4.35 18.70
CA TYR A 775 4.85 5.20 19.40
C TYR A 775 6.16 4.46 19.72
N TYR A 776 6.09 3.30 20.39
CA TYR A 776 7.31 2.55 20.72
C TYR A 776 8.01 1.99 19.48
N ALA A 777 7.26 1.61 18.44
CA ALA A 777 7.82 1.28 17.14
C ALA A 777 8.59 2.46 16.52
N GLY A 778 8.09 3.70 16.64
CA GLY A 778 8.82 4.90 16.21
C GLY A 778 10.10 5.15 17.01
N GLN A 779 10.04 4.99 18.33
CA GLN A 779 11.22 5.07 19.21
C GLN A 779 12.30 4.05 18.81
N TYR A 780 11.90 2.83 18.49
CA TYR A 780 12.74 1.77 17.96
C TYR A 780 13.32 2.12 16.57
N ILE A 781 12.47 2.43 15.58
CA ILE A 781 12.89 2.69 14.18
C ILE A 781 13.90 3.86 14.11
N ILE A 782 13.67 4.96 14.83
CA ILE A 782 14.55 6.14 14.80
C ILE A 782 15.96 5.82 15.36
N HIS A 783 16.07 5.02 16.42
CA HIS A 783 17.32 4.88 17.18
C HIS A 783 18.10 3.58 16.93
N ARG A 784 17.49 2.56 16.30
CA ARG A 784 18.15 1.30 15.94
C ARG A 784 19.47 1.43 15.13
N PRO A 785 19.70 2.44 14.26
CA PRO A 785 20.97 2.56 13.52
C PRO A 785 22.19 2.79 14.42
N PHE A 786 22.00 3.27 15.65
CA PHE A 786 23.09 3.41 16.61
C PHE A 786 23.56 2.06 17.15
N LEU A 787 22.64 1.12 17.42
CA LEU A 787 23.00 -0.24 17.83
C LEU A 787 23.84 -0.92 16.75
N GLU A 788 23.41 -0.79 15.49
CA GLU A 788 24.13 -1.30 14.33
C GLU A 788 25.50 -0.63 14.13
N TYR A 789 25.58 0.70 14.22
CA TYR A 789 26.86 1.42 14.18
C TYR A 789 27.84 0.94 15.25
N VAL A 790 27.36 0.69 16.48
CA VAL A 790 28.19 0.14 17.57
C VAL A 790 28.60 -1.30 17.26
N LEU A 791 27.68 -2.18 16.83
CA LEU A 791 27.97 -3.57 16.50
C LEU A 791 28.97 -3.73 15.34
N LEU A 792 28.98 -2.79 14.38
CA LEU A 792 29.96 -2.76 13.30
C LEU A 792 31.33 -2.18 13.71
N ASN A 793 31.42 -1.45 14.83
CA ASN A 793 32.63 -0.71 15.24
C ASN A 793 33.14 -1.07 16.66
N VAL A 794 32.64 -2.16 17.28
CA VAL A 794 32.88 -2.55 18.69
C VAL A 794 34.33 -2.38 19.16
N ALA A 795 35.30 -2.87 18.38
CA ALA A 795 36.73 -2.87 18.73
C ALA A 795 37.34 -1.46 18.90
N HIS A 796 36.71 -0.41 18.34
CA HIS A 796 37.21 0.97 18.39
C HIS A 796 36.25 1.92 19.13
N PHE A 797 34.99 1.50 19.36
CA PHE A 797 33.92 2.35 19.88
C PHE A 797 34.23 2.96 21.26
N GLU A 798 34.99 2.26 22.11
CA GLU A 798 35.41 2.77 23.43
C GLU A 798 36.23 4.07 23.34
N THR A 799 36.87 4.34 22.20
CA THR A 799 37.64 5.58 21.94
C THR A 799 36.85 6.64 21.18
N HIS A 800 35.55 6.41 20.91
CA HIS A 800 34.76 7.29 20.05
C HIS A 800 34.42 8.62 20.75
N PRO A 801 34.65 9.79 20.13
CA PRO A 801 34.49 11.09 20.79
C PRO A 801 33.05 11.44 21.20
N CYS A 802 32.07 10.68 20.69
CA CYS A 802 30.64 10.83 21.00
C CYS A 802 30.04 9.57 21.67
N LYS A 803 30.88 8.74 22.33
CA LYS A 803 30.47 7.46 22.95
C LYS A 803 29.17 7.57 23.75
N GLU A 804 29.13 8.46 24.75
CA GLU A 804 27.98 8.64 25.65
C GLU A 804 26.71 9.02 24.91
N ALA A 805 26.78 9.96 23.97
CA ALA A 805 25.64 10.41 23.18
C ALA A 805 25.08 9.28 22.27
N ILE A 806 25.94 8.37 21.79
CA ILE A 806 25.51 7.21 21.00
C ILE A 806 24.90 6.13 21.91
N LEU A 807 25.48 5.90 23.09
CA LEU A 807 24.97 4.96 24.09
C LEU A 807 23.60 5.39 24.64
N ASP A 808 23.36 6.69 24.81
CA ASP A 808 22.06 7.27 25.13
C ASP A 808 21.00 6.89 24.08
N ARG A 809 21.32 7.02 22.79
CA ARG A 809 20.39 6.62 21.72
C ARG A 809 20.23 5.11 21.57
N CYS A 810 21.28 4.34 21.87
CA CYS A 810 21.15 2.89 22.02
C CYS A 810 20.18 2.54 23.17
N ARG A 811 20.26 3.22 24.33
CA ARG A 811 19.34 3.05 25.46
C ARG A 811 17.89 3.32 25.03
N MET A 812 17.65 4.45 24.37
CA MET A 812 16.33 4.79 23.83
C MET A 812 15.79 3.73 22.86
N CYS A 813 16.62 3.11 22.02
CA CYS A 813 16.19 2.01 21.16
C CYS A 813 15.78 0.77 21.97
N LEU A 814 16.56 0.38 22.98
CA LEU A 814 16.29 -0.79 23.82
C LEU A 814 15.03 -0.59 24.68
N GLU A 815 14.81 0.63 25.18
CA GLU A 815 13.58 1.05 25.85
C GLU A 815 12.37 1.03 24.91
N GLY A 816 12.54 1.41 23.64
CA GLY A 816 11.52 1.28 22.60
C GLY A 816 11.15 -0.19 22.32
N CYS A 817 12.15 -1.08 22.25
CA CYS A 817 11.93 -2.52 22.10
C CYS A 817 11.13 -3.09 23.28
N ARG A 818 11.51 -2.76 24.52
CA ARG A 818 10.80 -3.15 25.74
C ARG A 818 9.37 -2.62 25.77
N GLY A 819 9.19 -1.31 25.58
CA GLY A 819 7.89 -0.65 25.69
C GLY A 819 6.87 -1.16 24.67
N PHE A 820 7.30 -1.49 23.44
CA PHE A 820 6.44 -2.13 22.45
C PHE A 820 5.99 -3.53 22.92
N ILE A 821 6.93 -4.34 23.41
CA ILE A 821 6.65 -5.70 23.89
C ILE A 821 5.69 -5.67 25.10
N ASP A 822 5.92 -4.80 26.08
CA ASP A 822 5.05 -4.63 27.25
C ASP A 822 3.65 -4.12 26.86
N VAL A 823 3.52 -3.26 25.82
CA VAL A 823 2.20 -2.82 25.31
C VAL A 823 1.38 -3.98 24.74
N PHE A 824 2.02 -4.95 24.09
CA PHE A 824 1.33 -6.12 23.55
C PHE A 824 1.29 -7.33 24.51
N ASP A 825 1.68 -7.15 25.79
CA ASP A 825 1.54 -8.16 26.84
C ASP A 825 0.12 -8.21 27.44
N ILE A 826 -0.85 -8.44 26.56
CA ILE A 826 -2.29 -8.33 26.82
C ILE A 826 -2.99 -9.62 26.37
N ASP A 827 -3.76 -10.23 27.28
CA ASP A 827 -4.44 -11.51 27.05
C ASP A 827 -5.96 -11.37 27.23
N PRO A 828 -6.80 -11.93 26.34
CA PRO A 828 -6.42 -12.53 25.05
C PRO A 828 -5.91 -11.48 24.05
N ALA A 829 -5.17 -11.92 23.03
CA ALA A 829 -4.87 -11.14 21.81
C ALA A 829 -6.07 -11.12 20.84
N ASN A 830 -6.04 -10.26 19.81
CA ASN A 830 -7.13 -10.11 18.83
C ASN A 830 -6.63 -10.29 17.38
N SER A 831 -7.04 -11.36 16.70
CA SER A 831 -6.56 -11.70 15.34
C SER A 831 -7.03 -10.72 14.26
N VAL A 832 -8.23 -10.15 14.40
CA VAL A 832 -8.81 -9.14 13.48
C VAL A 832 -7.91 -7.90 13.39
N THR A 833 -7.05 -7.65 14.39
CA THR A 833 -6.07 -6.55 14.33
C THR A 833 -4.93 -6.76 13.31
N CYS A 834 -4.82 -7.97 12.72
CA CYS A 834 -3.75 -8.44 11.85
C CYS A 834 -2.40 -8.56 12.56
N LEU A 835 -2.17 -9.73 13.16
CA LEU A 835 -1.02 -9.99 14.04
C LEU A 835 0.34 -10.06 13.32
N PHE A 836 0.37 -10.10 11.98
CA PHE A 836 1.60 -10.21 11.19
C PHE A 836 2.64 -9.12 11.54
N ALA A 837 2.32 -7.84 11.32
CA ALA A 837 3.26 -6.75 11.54
C ALA A 837 3.68 -6.64 13.03
N GLY A 838 2.74 -6.89 13.95
CA GLY A 838 3.04 -6.94 15.38
C GLY A 838 4.04 -8.04 15.76
N GLY A 839 3.85 -9.25 15.23
CA GLY A 839 4.72 -10.39 15.46
C GLY A 839 6.10 -10.26 14.82
N MET A 840 6.20 -9.73 13.59
CA MET A 840 7.50 -9.45 12.94
C MET A 840 8.31 -8.42 13.74
N VAL A 841 7.66 -7.34 14.20
CA VAL A 841 8.32 -6.33 15.05
C VAL A 841 8.71 -6.91 16.41
N THR A 842 7.85 -7.71 17.05
CA THR A 842 8.20 -8.41 18.32
C THR A 842 9.38 -9.36 18.14
N PHE A 843 9.40 -10.19 17.10
CA PHE A 843 10.52 -11.08 16.77
C PHE A 843 11.83 -10.30 16.63
N THR A 844 11.80 -9.21 15.84
CA THR A 844 12.96 -8.34 15.60
C THR A 844 13.47 -7.69 16.89
N MET A 845 12.56 -7.21 17.73
CA MET A 845 12.89 -6.61 19.03
C MET A 845 13.50 -7.62 20.01
N VAL A 846 13.01 -8.87 20.06
CA VAL A 846 13.60 -9.92 20.91
C VAL A 846 15.01 -10.29 20.43
N ILE A 847 15.26 -10.36 19.12
CA ILE A 847 16.63 -10.54 18.59
C ILE A 847 17.53 -9.39 19.04
N ILE A 848 17.08 -8.14 18.91
CA ILE A 848 17.87 -6.97 19.31
C ILE A 848 18.20 -6.96 20.80
N LEU A 849 17.23 -7.25 21.67
CA LEU A 849 17.47 -7.36 23.11
C LEU A 849 18.47 -8.49 23.44
N ARG A 850 18.39 -9.63 22.73
CA ARG A 850 19.31 -10.78 22.93
C ARG A 850 20.72 -10.51 22.43
N VAL A 851 20.87 -9.78 21.33
CA VAL A 851 22.18 -9.30 20.84
C VAL A 851 22.74 -8.23 21.79
N ALA A 852 21.88 -7.40 22.37
CA ALA A 852 22.28 -6.36 23.30
C ALA A 852 22.86 -6.92 24.61
N THR A 853 22.25 -7.96 25.20
CA THR A 853 22.80 -8.59 26.42
C THR A 853 24.14 -9.28 26.20
N MET A 854 24.49 -9.60 24.95
CA MET A 854 25.76 -10.24 24.58
C MET A 854 26.90 -9.28 24.24
N CYS A 855 26.63 -8.01 23.92
CA CYS A 855 27.69 -7.04 23.60
C CYS A 855 28.15 -6.30 24.88
N PRO A 856 29.43 -6.41 25.30
CA PRO A 856 29.90 -5.77 26.53
C PRO A 856 29.69 -4.25 26.57
N VAL A 857 29.72 -3.60 25.40
CA VAL A 857 29.51 -2.16 25.22
C VAL A 857 28.12 -1.68 25.67
N PHE A 858 27.11 -2.56 25.62
CA PHE A 858 25.74 -2.18 25.99
C PHE A 858 25.38 -2.49 27.45
N ARG A 859 26.26 -3.12 28.23
CA ARG A 859 25.96 -3.62 29.58
C ARG A 859 25.29 -2.59 30.49
N ASP A 860 25.80 -1.36 30.49
CA ASP A 860 25.36 -0.28 31.38
C ASP A 860 24.15 0.52 30.83
N ILE A 861 23.65 0.15 29.65
CA ILE A 861 22.46 0.72 29.02
C ILE A 861 21.27 -0.25 28.86
N LEU A 862 21.44 -1.52 29.27
CA LEU A 862 20.35 -2.51 29.23
C LEU A 862 19.17 -2.08 30.12
N PRO A 863 17.91 -2.31 29.68
CA PRO A 863 16.75 -2.21 30.57
C PRO A 863 16.89 -3.17 31.76
N ALA A 864 16.54 -2.71 32.96
CA ALA A 864 16.73 -3.47 34.22
C ALA A 864 15.99 -4.83 34.27
N ASP A 865 14.96 -4.99 33.43
CA ASP A 865 14.12 -6.18 33.26
C ASP A 865 14.20 -6.75 31.83
N VAL A 866 15.33 -6.57 31.13
CA VAL A 866 15.52 -7.03 29.74
C VAL A 866 15.22 -8.53 29.51
N GLU A 867 15.57 -9.40 30.46
CA GLU A 867 15.24 -10.83 30.40
C GLU A 867 13.71 -11.08 30.50
N LYS A 868 12.99 -10.30 31.33
CA LYS A 868 11.52 -10.33 31.39
C LYS A 868 10.94 -9.87 30.05
N ALA A 869 11.46 -8.79 29.46
CA ALA A 869 11.01 -8.29 28.16
C ALA A 869 11.23 -9.34 27.05
N MET A 870 12.38 -10.03 27.02
CA MET A 870 12.61 -11.12 26.05
C MET A 870 11.66 -12.31 26.26
N PHE A 871 11.39 -12.70 27.52
CA PHE A 871 10.40 -13.73 27.85
C PHE A 871 8.99 -13.33 27.39
N VAL A 872 8.56 -12.11 27.70
CA VAL A 872 7.24 -11.57 27.31
C VAL A 872 7.11 -11.47 25.79
N GLY A 873 8.13 -11.00 25.08
CA GLY A 873 8.12 -10.96 23.61
C GLY A 873 7.99 -12.35 22.99
N THR A 874 8.71 -13.34 23.55
CA THR A 874 8.62 -14.74 23.13
C THR A 874 7.22 -15.33 23.45
N ARG A 875 6.62 -14.97 24.59
CA ARG A 875 5.24 -15.33 24.95
C ARG A 875 4.21 -14.73 23.99
N ASN A 876 4.35 -13.44 23.67
CA ASN A 876 3.46 -12.74 22.74
C ASN A 876 3.52 -13.39 21.34
N LEU A 877 4.73 -13.71 20.86
CA LEU A 877 4.91 -14.39 19.57
C LEU A 877 4.31 -15.80 19.55
N ARG A 878 4.41 -16.56 20.66
CA ARG A 878 3.75 -17.87 20.85
C ARG A 878 2.23 -17.80 21.01
N ARG A 879 1.69 -16.65 21.40
CA ARG A 879 0.24 -16.40 21.32
C ARG A 879 -0.17 -16.08 19.88
N PHE A 880 0.62 -15.28 19.16
CA PHE A 880 0.34 -14.95 17.76
C PHE A 880 0.43 -16.17 16.82
N SER A 881 1.27 -17.17 17.14
CA SER A 881 1.42 -18.40 16.34
C SER A 881 0.19 -19.32 16.33
N ILE A 882 -0.75 -19.16 17.27
CA ILE A 882 -2.03 -19.90 17.28
C ILE A 882 -2.88 -19.53 16.04
N SER A 883 -2.82 -18.28 15.59
CA SER A 883 -3.46 -17.80 14.34
C SER A 883 -2.49 -17.84 13.16
N VAL A 884 -1.30 -17.23 13.30
CA VAL A 884 -0.29 -17.12 12.25
C VAL A 884 0.81 -18.17 12.48
N LYS A 885 0.53 -19.41 12.07
CA LYS A 885 1.33 -20.62 12.38
C LYS A 885 2.80 -20.52 11.99
N GLU A 886 3.11 -19.68 11.01
CA GLU A 886 4.44 -19.37 10.51
C GLU A 886 5.36 -18.72 11.57
N PHE A 887 4.80 -18.18 12.67
CA PHE A 887 5.57 -17.72 13.83
C PHE A 887 6.18 -18.88 14.65
N GLU A 888 5.76 -20.14 14.50
CA GLU A 888 6.47 -21.29 15.10
C GLU A 888 7.91 -21.42 14.57
N TRP A 889 8.14 -21.11 13.29
CA TRP A 889 9.50 -21.06 12.73
C TRP A 889 10.33 -19.95 13.36
N HIS A 890 9.71 -18.79 13.63
CA HIS A 890 10.35 -17.65 14.27
C HIS A 890 10.70 -17.96 15.74
N LEU A 891 9.84 -18.66 16.47
CA LEU A 891 10.16 -19.16 17.83
C LEU A 891 11.37 -20.10 17.80
N GLY A 892 11.43 -21.04 16.86
CA GLY A 892 12.58 -21.93 16.66
C GLY A 892 13.88 -21.24 16.19
N VAL A 893 13.80 -19.97 15.76
CA VAL A 893 14.98 -19.10 15.57
C VAL A 893 15.40 -18.46 16.90
N LEU A 894 14.45 -17.92 17.67
CA LEU A 894 14.72 -17.30 18.97
C LEU A 894 15.29 -18.31 19.99
N GLU A 895 14.77 -19.53 20.03
CA GLU A 895 15.24 -20.60 20.91
C GLU A 895 16.70 -21.02 20.59
N ARG A 896 17.08 -21.05 19.30
CA ARG A 896 18.48 -21.30 18.89
C ARG A 896 19.42 -20.16 19.23
N LEU A 897 18.98 -18.90 19.05
CA LEU A 897 19.76 -17.74 19.47
C LEU A 897 19.97 -17.75 20.99
N GLU A 898 18.95 -18.06 21.78
CA GLU A 898 19.09 -18.20 23.24
C GLU A 898 20.10 -19.30 23.63
N ALA A 899 20.07 -20.45 22.96
CA ALA A 899 21.03 -21.53 23.20
C ALA A 899 22.48 -21.13 22.88
N SER A 900 22.72 -20.48 21.73
CA SER A 900 24.04 -19.95 21.36
C SER A 900 24.56 -18.93 22.37
N CYS A 901 23.72 -17.95 22.74
CA CYS A 901 24.10 -16.93 23.72
C CYS A 901 24.44 -17.55 25.09
N LYS A 902 23.64 -18.51 25.57
CA LYS A 902 23.93 -19.23 26.83
C LYS A 902 25.26 -19.99 26.79
N ASN A 903 25.56 -20.66 25.67
CA ASN A 903 26.84 -21.36 25.49
C ASN A 903 28.02 -20.38 25.54
N ARG A 904 27.92 -19.22 24.88
CA ARG A 904 28.95 -18.17 24.91
C ARG A 904 29.10 -17.45 26.26
N MET A 905 28.08 -17.47 27.11
CA MET A 905 28.16 -16.94 28.49
C MET A 905 28.70 -17.96 29.50
N ALA A 906 28.85 -19.23 29.11
CA ALA A 906 29.40 -20.31 29.92
C ALA A 906 30.87 -20.66 29.57
N MET A 907 31.47 -19.94 28.62
CA MET A 907 32.87 -20.02 28.20
C MET A 907 33.68 -18.82 28.70
#